data_AF-A0A5C3Q5W2-F1
#
_entry.id   AF-A0A5C3Q5W2-F1
#
_cell.length_a   1.000
_cell.length_b   1.000
_cell.length_c   1.000
_cell.angle_alpha   90.00
_cell.angle_beta   90.00
_cell.angle_gamma   90.00
#
_symmetry.space_group_name_H-M   'P 1'
#
loop_
_entity.id
_entity.type
_entity.pdbx_description
1 polymer ?
#
loop_
_entity_poly.entity_id
_entity_poly.type
_entity_poly.pdbx_seq_one_letter_code
_entity_poly.pdbx_strand_id
1 'polypeptide(L)'
;MDSHTALYPSRSPTNASSTAINPFIIISPTEDKDVETQSFRDSTQLIPSPKQRPPQWIPVVLEYWAISSMVLINLSLAVALEVGIYLSNKYNGFQVAQENIFDPIRPQLLLSFFPTLLVLPVAMLWREMEWSIRWLHPYVILSKGQAPAAQSLLMDYIALGPLWSTSKAARLKHWIVFASTVTGLSTFLFQPLAGSIFRLEGHPERSDYDARTVTQIGLLEDGQLNSLNAFVAAAGFTQAAAYNNLTDPPFIHKDWTAAQFSMPDWFTVNGSIILNTSGVRSNPNCAIPRVPPTLTTNEQQATLSATSSTENDCSVSVPFNPADSEEQFGLVSVPCDETPVDFRGVMFWFYRSEGTGGQAQAVFCKPTIQLLDVELTINVTTKDISNVRQLGDRLVPNTVTERLGGRAYNGVVFAPEGRSSVVRARADAIRSGIPGTIYRLAGLKEGGIDSVFRDTNGFLELTNEIYTRHLSVAGKSIYFTPVPRASTLPATLESTVSRLVLDNISGHILAFLLFAIAISGLVVHIKHRRLRRTLYLASPPGSMANVISMASRAGFGELLLPYDTEEVLRKKLDGLRFRLDGRTGAIVVDEAGMERVRSGMGGRSEGASLLGRDGDLEDKGEMYSSSRQARESATVLGEVYPPSVPYRTPYDVER
;
A
#
# COMPACT_ATOMS: atom_id res chain seq x y z
N MET A 1 -59.37 32.57 -53.73
CA MET A 1 -59.41 31.11 -53.91
C MET A 1 -59.59 30.50 -52.54
N ASP A 2 -60.74 30.01 -52.10
CA ASP A 2 -62.07 29.93 -52.68
C ASP A 2 -62.97 29.52 -51.52
N SER A 3 -64.09 30.24 -51.40
CA SER A 3 -65.44 29.70 -51.17
C SER A 3 -65.65 28.73 -50.00
N HIS A 4 -66.30 29.19 -48.93
CA HIS A 4 -67.77 29.25 -48.77
C HIS A 4 -68.44 27.92 -48.38
N THR A 5 -69.33 28.06 -47.39
CA THR A 5 -70.56 27.28 -47.14
C THR A 5 -70.38 25.87 -46.58
N ALA A 6 -71.15 25.41 -45.60
CA ALA A 6 -72.48 25.78 -45.08
C ALA A 6 -72.75 24.86 -43.86
N LEU A 7 -73.72 24.99 -42.96
CA LEU A 7 -74.82 25.92 -42.67
C LEU A 7 -75.37 25.48 -41.29
N TYR A 8 -75.64 26.47 -40.43
CA TYR A 8 -76.55 26.47 -39.27
C TYR A 8 -78.01 26.07 -39.68
N PRO A 9 -79.04 25.98 -38.79
CA PRO A 9 -79.11 26.45 -37.40
C PRO A 9 -79.83 25.56 -36.36
N SER A 10 -79.57 25.92 -35.10
CA SER A 10 -80.38 25.74 -33.91
C SER A 10 -81.79 26.32 -34.02
N ARG A 11 -82.78 25.62 -33.46
CA ARG A 11 -84.14 26.10 -33.17
C ARG A 11 -84.24 26.41 -31.67
N SER A 12 -84.59 27.65 -31.34
CA SER A 12 -85.00 28.13 -30.00
C SER A 12 -86.53 28.00 -29.85
N PRO A 13 -87.17 28.55 -28.79
CA PRO A 13 -86.91 28.58 -27.34
C PRO A 13 -88.16 28.03 -26.57
N THR A 14 -88.16 27.98 -25.23
CA THR A 14 -89.33 28.41 -24.40
C THR A 14 -89.07 28.37 -22.89
N ASN A 15 -89.17 29.55 -22.29
CA ASN A 15 -89.70 29.97 -20.99
C ASN A 15 -90.26 28.93 -20.00
N ALA A 16 -89.96 29.14 -18.71
CA ALA A 16 -90.91 29.40 -17.61
C ALA A 16 -90.14 29.48 -16.27
N SER A 17 -89.87 30.67 -15.75
CA SER A 17 -90.63 31.34 -14.66
C SER A 17 -90.50 30.65 -13.29
N SER A 18 -89.66 31.15 -12.38
CA SER A 18 -89.98 32.21 -11.40
C SER A 18 -90.62 31.67 -10.11
N THR A 19 -89.92 31.79 -8.99
CA THR A 19 -90.40 32.59 -7.84
C THR A 19 -89.29 32.77 -6.80
N ALA A 20 -88.96 34.04 -6.56
CA ALA A 20 -88.23 34.49 -5.38
C ALA A 20 -89.16 34.45 -4.14
N ILE A 21 -88.58 34.51 -2.94
CA ILE A 21 -88.89 35.45 -1.85
C ILE A 21 -88.00 35.12 -0.65
N ASN A 22 -87.16 36.09 -0.25
CA ASN A 22 -86.63 36.24 1.11
C ASN A 22 -87.61 37.12 1.89
N PRO A 23 -87.64 37.05 3.24
CA PRO A 23 -87.08 38.19 3.96
C PRO A 23 -86.36 37.87 5.29
N PHE A 24 -85.21 38.52 5.44
CA PHE A 24 -84.71 39.31 6.58
C PHE A 24 -85.37 39.18 7.97
N ILE A 25 -84.54 38.88 8.99
CA ILE A 25 -84.68 39.41 10.37
C ILE A 25 -83.30 39.93 10.81
N ILE A 26 -83.25 41.20 11.22
CA ILE A 26 -82.10 41.87 11.88
C ILE A 26 -82.27 41.73 13.38
N ILE A 27 -81.23 41.26 14.11
CA ILE A 27 -81.00 41.64 15.51
C ILE A 27 -79.49 41.89 15.70
N SER A 28 -79.19 43.03 16.33
CA SER A 28 -77.89 43.67 16.65
C SER A 28 -77.02 42.92 17.68
N PRO A 29 -75.72 43.29 17.84
CA PRO A 29 -74.75 42.50 18.59
C PRO A 29 -74.79 42.78 20.09
N THR A 30 -74.59 41.75 20.91
CA THR A 30 -74.24 41.88 22.33
C THR A 30 -73.12 40.90 22.66
N GLU A 31 -71.92 41.47 22.80
CA GLU A 31 -71.04 41.37 23.96
C GLU A 31 -70.93 40.02 24.70
N ASP A 32 -69.73 39.46 24.57
CA ASP A 32 -68.92 38.72 25.54
C ASP A 32 -69.50 37.46 26.21
N LYS A 33 -68.89 36.31 25.87
CA LYS A 33 -68.62 35.17 26.77
C LYS A 33 -67.79 34.09 26.06
N ASP A 34 -66.61 33.88 26.63
CA ASP A 34 -65.90 32.60 26.77
C ASP A 34 -65.57 31.81 25.49
N VAL A 35 -64.33 31.98 25.01
CA VAL A 35 -63.69 30.96 24.16
C VAL A 35 -63.35 29.76 25.05
N GLU A 36 -64.36 28.91 25.25
CA GLU A 36 -64.24 27.57 25.76
C GLU A 36 -63.22 26.81 24.89
N THR A 37 -62.05 26.51 25.46
CA THR A 37 -61.07 25.59 24.86
C THR A 37 -61.79 24.31 24.47
N GLN A 38 -61.84 23.99 23.17
CA GLN A 38 -62.41 22.75 22.66
C GLN A 38 -61.83 21.56 23.44
N SER A 39 -62.62 21.00 24.36
CA SER A 39 -62.28 19.72 24.98
C SER A 39 -62.43 18.68 23.87
N PHE A 40 -61.31 18.24 23.28
CA PHE A 40 -61.34 17.12 22.35
C PHE A 40 -62.01 15.94 23.06
N ARG A 41 -63.00 15.31 22.42
CA ARG A 41 -63.71 14.16 23.01
C ARG A 41 -62.78 12.95 23.00
N ASP A 42 -61.95 12.81 24.03
CA ASP A 42 -61.23 11.57 24.27
C ASP A 42 -62.24 10.46 24.57
N SER A 43 -62.31 9.48 23.66
CA SER A 43 -63.17 8.31 23.77
C SER A 43 -62.36 7.02 23.91
N THR A 44 -61.08 7.12 24.29
CA THR A 44 -60.22 5.97 24.58
C THR A 44 -60.75 5.10 25.71
N GLN A 45 -61.51 5.69 26.64
CA GLN A 45 -62.21 4.95 27.70
C GLN A 45 -63.23 3.94 27.13
N LEU A 46 -63.81 4.22 25.95
CA LEU A 46 -64.76 3.34 25.26
C LEU A 46 -64.09 2.19 24.51
N ILE A 47 -62.75 2.17 24.39
CA ILE A 47 -62.04 1.04 23.81
C ILE A 47 -62.21 -0.15 24.78
N PRO A 48 -62.77 -1.29 24.36
CA PRO A 48 -62.93 -2.44 25.25
C PRO A 48 -61.55 -2.99 25.65
N SER A 49 -61.38 -3.41 26.90
CA SER A 49 -60.17 -4.13 27.31
C SER A 49 -60.15 -5.50 26.61
N PRO A 50 -59.04 -5.90 25.97
CA PRO A 50 -58.96 -7.21 25.34
C PRO A 50 -59.11 -8.33 26.39
N LYS A 51 -59.92 -9.35 26.07
CA LYS A 51 -60.14 -10.52 26.96
C LYS A 51 -58.85 -11.30 27.23
N GLN A 52 -57.95 -11.34 26.24
CA GLN A 52 -56.61 -11.90 26.35
C GLN A 52 -55.62 -10.93 25.70
N ARG A 53 -54.57 -10.54 26.42
CA ARG A 53 -53.53 -9.64 25.89
C ARG A 53 -52.61 -10.42 24.94
N PRO A 54 -52.37 -9.94 23.69
CA PRO A 54 -51.40 -10.56 22.80
C PRO A 54 -49.98 -10.59 23.42
N PRO A 55 -49.07 -11.44 22.94
CA PRO A 55 -47.68 -11.38 23.39
C PRO A 55 -47.09 -10.00 23.08
N GLN A 56 -46.23 -9.49 23.98
CA GLN A 56 -45.51 -8.24 23.76
C GLN A 56 -44.58 -8.41 22.56
N TRP A 57 -44.73 -7.56 21.55
CA TRP A 57 -43.85 -7.56 20.40
C TRP A 57 -42.51 -6.90 20.74
N ILE A 58 -41.42 -7.59 20.43
CA ILE A 58 -40.04 -7.11 20.58
C ILE A 58 -39.30 -7.52 19.30
N PRO A 59 -38.48 -6.63 18.71
CA PRO A 59 -37.61 -7.02 17.59
C PRO A 59 -36.70 -8.18 17.98
N VAL A 60 -36.57 -9.17 17.10
CA VAL A 60 -35.70 -10.34 17.30
C VAL A 60 -34.27 -9.93 17.70
N VAL A 61 -33.79 -8.85 17.07
CA VAL A 61 -32.46 -8.26 17.27
C VAL A 61 -32.27 -7.68 18.70
N LEU A 62 -33.35 -7.39 19.42
CA LEU A 62 -33.33 -6.89 20.81
C LEU A 62 -33.63 -7.98 21.85
N GLU A 63 -33.85 -9.21 21.42
CA GLU A 63 -34.00 -10.34 22.32
C GLU A 63 -32.69 -10.68 23.03
N TYR A 64 -32.79 -11.26 24.22
CA TYR A 64 -31.64 -11.49 25.08
C TYR A 64 -30.63 -12.46 24.46
N TRP A 65 -31.10 -13.46 23.71
CA TRP A 65 -30.22 -14.43 23.05
C TRP A 65 -29.44 -13.79 21.91
N ALA A 66 -30.06 -12.88 21.13
CA ALA A 66 -29.41 -12.17 20.04
C ALA A 66 -28.31 -11.23 20.58
N ILE A 67 -28.61 -10.49 21.66
CA ILE A 67 -27.63 -9.64 22.34
C ILE A 67 -26.47 -10.47 22.91
N SER A 68 -26.79 -11.60 23.57
CA SER A 68 -25.76 -12.48 24.15
C SER A 68 -24.86 -13.06 23.08
N SER A 69 -25.43 -13.51 21.95
CA SER A 69 -24.68 -14.01 20.80
C SER A 69 -23.73 -12.94 20.25
N MET A 70 -24.23 -11.71 20.07
CA MET A 70 -23.42 -10.60 19.57
C MET A 70 -22.22 -10.28 20.46
N VAL A 71 -22.46 -10.18 21.77
CA VAL A 71 -21.40 -9.90 22.75
C VAL A 71 -20.35 -11.02 22.74
N LEU A 72 -20.78 -12.29 22.70
CA LEU A 72 -19.88 -13.44 22.62
C LEU A 72 -19.05 -13.43 21.33
N ILE A 73 -19.66 -13.15 20.17
CA ILE A 73 -18.94 -13.07 18.89
C ILE A 73 -17.87 -11.97 18.93
N ASN A 74 -18.20 -10.76 19.40
CA ASN A 74 -17.22 -9.67 19.46
C ASN A 74 -16.08 -9.97 20.45
N LEU A 75 -16.39 -10.54 21.62
CA LEU A 75 -15.36 -10.96 22.58
C LEU A 75 -14.47 -12.07 22.01
N SER A 76 -15.06 -13.07 21.35
CA SER A 76 -14.31 -14.16 20.74
C SER A 76 -13.37 -13.66 19.64
N LEU A 77 -13.83 -12.71 18.81
CA LEU A 77 -13.02 -12.11 17.76
C LEU A 77 -11.89 -11.24 18.34
N ALA A 78 -12.18 -10.46 19.37
CA ALA A 78 -11.15 -9.65 20.06
C ALA A 78 -10.04 -10.54 20.64
N VAL A 79 -10.41 -11.63 21.34
CA VAL A 79 -9.44 -12.57 21.90
C VAL A 79 -8.66 -13.30 20.79
N ALA A 80 -9.34 -13.73 19.72
CA ALA A 80 -8.69 -14.40 18.59
C ALA A 80 -7.66 -13.49 17.91
N LEU A 81 -7.95 -12.20 17.77
CA LEU A 81 -7.01 -11.22 17.22
C LEU A 81 -5.78 -11.04 18.10
N GLU A 82 -5.96 -10.85 19.42
CA GLU A 82 -4.83 -10.71 20.35
C GLU A 82 -3.94 -11.95 20.39
N VAL A 83 -4.53 -13.15 20.38
CA VAL A 83 -3.79 -14.41 20.28
C VAL A 83 -3.07 -14.51 18.94
N GLY A 84 -3.72 -14.12 17.84
CA GLY A 84 -3.12 -14.10 16.51
C GLY A 84 -1.91 -13.18 16.42
N ILE A 85 -2.00 -11.97 16.97
CA ILE A 85 -0.91 -10.99 17.03
C ILE A 85 0.25 -11.56 17.86
N TYR A 86 -0.04 -12.13 19.03
CA TYR A 86 0.98 -12.75 19.88
C TYR A 86 1.71 -13.90 19.16
N LEU A 87 0.98 -14.78 18.48
CA LEU A 87 1.58 -15.89 17.72
C LEU A 87 2.38 -15.39 16.51
N SER A 88 1.87 -14.38 15.79
CA SER A 88 2.57 -13.74 14.67
C SER A 88 3.92 -13.17 15.11
N ASN A 89 3.94 -12.44 16.24
CA ASN A 89 5.16 -11.88 16.80
C ASN A 89 6.12 -12.96 17.34
N LYS A 90 5.59 -14.06 17.88
CA LYS A 90 6.41 -15.17 18.39
C LYS A 90 7.11 -15.97 17.28
N TYR A 91 6.46 -16.15 16.13
CA TYR A 91 6.97 -16.98 15.04
C TYR A 91 7.54 -16.19 13.85
N ASN A 92 7.66 -14.86 13.96
CA ASN A 92 8.06 -13.95 12.87
C ASN A 92 7.18 -14.14 11.62
N GLY A 93 5.87 -14.18 11.82
CA GLY A 93 4.88 -14.40 10.77
C GLY A 93 4.70 -15.86 10.36
N PHE A 94 3.67 -16.09 9.56
CA PHE A 94 3.28 -17.41 9.05
C PHE A 94 3.83 -17.62 7.63
N GLN A 95 4.30 -18.83 7.33
CA GLN A 95 4.75 -19.17 5.98
C GLN A 95 3.57 -19.15 5.01
N VAL A 96 3.78 -18.57 3.83
CA VAL A 96 2.80 -18.52 2.74
C VAL A 96 3.34 -19.32 1.57
N ALA A 97 2.50 -20.13 0.94
CA ALA A 97 2.89 -20.82 -0.29
C ALA A 97 3.26 -19.79 -1.36
N GLN A 98 4.44 -19.97 -1.99
CA GLN A 98 4.94 -19.06 -3.02
C GLN A 98 4.16 -19.18 -4.33
N GLU A 99 3.48 -20.30 -4.56
CA GLU A 99 2.64 -20.52 -5.72
C GLU A 99 1.20 -20.05 -5.44
N ASN A 100 0.75 -19.05 -6.21
CA ASN A 100 -0.63 -18.62 -6.17
C ASN A 100 -1.50 -19.64 -6.90
N ILE A 101 -2.33 -20.37 -6.16
CA ILE A 101 -3.34 -21.28 -6.73
C ILE A 101 -4.40 -20.49 -7.53
N PHE A 102 -4.50 -19.18 -7.30
CA PHE A 102 -5.38 -18.24 -8.01
C PHE A 102 -4.56 -17.33 -8.92
N ASP A 103 -4.12 -17.86 -10.06
CA ASP A 103 -3.21 -17.22 -11.02
C ASP A 103 -3.49 -15.74 -11.39
N PRO A 104 -4.75 -15.23 -11.46
CA PRO A 104 -4.96 -13.82 -11.75
C PRO A 104 -5.02 -12.89 -10.51
N ILE A 105 -5.07 -13.44 -9.28
CA ILE A 105 -5.36 -12.64 -8.09
C ILE A 105 -4.09 -12.39 -7.27
N ARG A 106 -3.73 -11.11 -7.10
CA ARG A 106 -2.60 -10.73 -6.25
C ARG A 106 -2.87 -11.17 -4.80
N PRO A 107 -1.91 -11.81 -4.12
CA PRO A 107 -2.11 -12.36 -2.77
C PRO A 107 -2.45 -11.27 -1.75
N GLN A 108 -1.95 -10.04 -1.93
CA GLN A 108 -2.32 -8.89 -1.11
C GLN A 108 -3.84 -8.60 -1.14
N LEU A 109 -4.51 -8.80 -2.27
CA LEU A 109 -5.96 -8.57 -2.37
C LEU A 109 -6.74 -9.60 -1.55
N LEU A 110 -6.34 -10.87 -1.63
CA LEU A 110 -6.96 -11.97 -0.87
C LEU A 110 -6.79 -11.75 0.64
N LEU A 111 -5.60 -11.28 1.04
CA LEU A 111 -5.28 -10.99 2.43
C LEU A 111 -6.09 -9.81 2.99
N SER A 112 -6.38 -8.76 2.22
CA SER A 112 -7.26 -7.68 2.70
C SER A 112 -8.74 -8.05 2.69
N PHE A 113 -9.18 -8.91 1.76
CA PHE A 113 -10.59 -9.25 1.60
C PHE A 113 -11.08 -10.20 2.71
N PHE A 114 -10.28 -11.20 3.08
CA PHE A 114 -10.70 -12.26 4.00
C PHE A 114 -11.09 -11.74 5.40
N PRO A 115 -10.28 -10.90 6.10
CA PRO A 115 -10.68 -10.33 7.39
C PRO A 115 -11.95 -9.46 7.27
N THR A 116 -12.05 -8.69 6.20
CA THR A 116 -13.18 -7.80 5.97
C THR A 116 -14.48 -8.59 5.84
N LEU A 117 -14.45 -9.74 5.17
CA LEU A 117 -15.58 -10.64 5.03
C LEU A 117 -16.08 -11.19 6.38
N LEU A 118 -15.15 -11.45 7.32
CA LEU A 118 -15.51 -11.94 8.66
C LEU A 118 -16.17 -10.86 9.53
N VAL A 119 -15.71 -9.61 9.44
CA VAL A 119 -16.22 -8.54 10.31
C VAL A 119 -17.49 -7.88 9.75
N LEU A 120 -17.72 -7.93 8.44
CA LEU A 120 -18.88 -7.33 7.79
C LEU A 120 -20.24 -7.76 8.38
N PRO A 121 -20.55 -9.06 8.55
CA PRO A 121 -21.82 -9.49 9.15
C PRO A 121 -22.01 -8.98 10.58
N VAL A 122 -20.92 -8.94 11.36
CA VAL A 122 -20.94 -8.46 12.75
C VAL A 122 -21.28 -6.97 12.79
N ALA A 123 -20.65 -6.16 11.92
CA ALA A 123 -20.95 -4.74 11.80
C ALA A 123 -22.40 -4.48 11.36
N MET A 124 -22.90 -5.25 10.39
CA MET A 124 -24.29 -5.12 9.92
C MET A 124 -25.29 -5.43 11.04
N LEU A 125 -25.09 -6.51 11.79
CA LEU A 125 -26.00 -6.86 12.89
C LEU A 125 -25.98 -5.83 14.03
N TRP A 126 -24.83 -5.25 14.35
CA TRP A 126 -24.74 -4.13 15.30
C TRP A 126 -25.51 -2.90 14.81
N ARG A 127 -25.43 -2.60 13.51
CA ARG A 127 -26.19 -1.51 12.90
C ARG A 127 -27.70 -1.74 13.03
N GLU A 128 -28.18 -2.97 12.84
CA GLU A 128 -29.59 -3.31 13.04
C GLU A 128 -30.04 -3.21 14.51
N MET A 129 -29.16 -3.57 15.46
CA MET A 129 -29.41 -3.40 16.90
C MET A 129 -29.57 -1.92 17.27
N GLU A 130 -28.64 -1.09 16.78
CA GLU A 130 -28.61 0.34 17.02
C GLU A 130 -29.85 1.03 16.40
N TRP A 131 -30.18 0.68 15.17
CA TRP A 131 -31.38 1.12 14.47
C TRP A 131 -32.65 0.82 15.27
N SER A 132 -32.76 -0.42 15.78
CA SER A 132 -33.91 -0.86 16.57
C SER A 132 -34.09 -0.08 17.87
N ILE A 133 -32.99 0.38 18.50
CA ILE A 133 -33.06 1.23 19.70
C ILE A 133 -33.58 2.63 19.34
N ARG A 134 -33.04 3.25 18.29
CA ARG A 134 -33.49 4.57 17.82
C ARG A 134 -34.97 4.56 17.44
N TRP A 135 -35.39 3.51 16.76
CA TRP A 135 -36.77 3.32 16.33
C TRP A 135 -37.77 3.21 17.49
N LEU A 136 -37.41 2.48 18.55
CA LEU A 136 -38.31 2.27 19.70
C LEU A 136 -38.28 3.41 20.73
N HIS A 137 -37.25 4.27 20.69
CA HIS A 137 -37.06 5.28 21.73
C HIS A 137 -38.24 6.25 21.92
N PRO A 138 -38.89 6.79 20.87
CA PRO A 138 -40.07 7.67 21.05
C PRO A 138 -41.21 6.97 21.81
N TYR A 139 -41.42 5.67 21.55
CA TYR A 139 -42.43 4.86 22.23
C TYR A 139 -42.05 4.58 23.70
N VAL A 140 -40.76 4.37 23.98
CA VAL A 140 -40.26 4.25 25.36
C VAL A 140 -40.53 5.53 26.15
N ILE A 141 -40.35 6.70 25.55
CA ILE A 141 -40.69 7.99 26.20
C ILE A 141 -42.21 8.07 26.46
N LEU A 142 -43.05 7.72 25.48
CA LEU A 142 -44.51 7.72 25.65
C LEU A 142 -44.97 6.76 26.77
N SER A 143 -44.29 5.62 26.96
CA SER A 143 -44.62 4.66 28.02
C SER A 143 -44.34 5.19 29.44
N LYS A 144 -43.47 6.19 29.58
CA LYS A 144 -43.17 6.83 30.89
C LYS A 144 -44.20 7.89 31.28
N GLY A 145 -45.00 8.38 30.33
CA GLY A 145 -45.97 9.45 30.51
C GLY A 145 -45.38 10.86 30.48
N GLN A 146 -46.26 11.88 30.50
CA GLN A 146 -45.90 13.30 30.44
C GLN A 146 -44.96 13.73 29.29
N ALA A 147 -44.98 12.99 28.17
CA ALA A 147 -44.05 13.22 27.07
C ALA A 147 -44.48 14.45 26.22
N PRO A 148 -43.60 15.45 25.99
CA PRO A 148 -43.91 16.53 25.05
C PRO A 148 -43.93 16.00 23.61
N ALA A 149 -44.78 16.60 22.75
CA ALA A 149 -44.87 16.24 21.33
C ALA A 149 -43.51 16.24 20.62
N ALA A 150 -42.70 17.26 20.87
CA ALA A 150 -41.37 17.45 20.27
C ALA A 150 -40.34 16.38 20.66
N GLN A 151 -40.55 15.62 21.74
CA GLN A 151 -39.66 14.53 22.19
C GLN A 151 -40.26 13.12 22.00
N SER A 152 -41.47 13.03 21.46
CA SER A 152 -42.19 11.78 21.27
C SER A 152 -42.77 11.69 19.85
N LEU A 153 -43.95 12.23 19.61
CA LEU A 153 -44.68 12.11 18.34
C LEU A 153 -43.94 12.69 17.13
N LEU A 154 -43.31 13.85 17.30
CA LEU A 154 -42.57 14.53 16.23
C LEU A 154 -41.10 14.08 16.17
N MET A 155 -40.71 13.13 17.01
CA MET A 155 -39.33 12.70 17.14
C MET A 155 -39.04 11.51 16.23
N ASP A 156 -38.42 11.77 15.09
CA ASP A 156 -37.92 10.71 14.21
C ASP A 156 -36.38 10.63 14.27
N TYR A 157 -35.83 9.64 14.97
CA TYR A 157 -34.38 9.38 14.99
C TYR A 157 -33.88 8.57 13.78
N ILE A 158 -34.80 7.96 13.03
CA ILE A 158 -34.49 7.18 11.84
C ILE A 158 -34.19 8.15 10.69
N ALA A 159 -35.08 9.11 10.42
CA ALA A 159 -34.93 10.06 9.31
C ALA A 159 -33.66 10.93 9.41
N LEU A 160 -33.20 11.23 10.64
CA LEU A 160 -31.98 12.02 10.87
C LEU A 160 -30.66 11.29 10.53
N GLY A 161 -30.68 9.97 10.37
CA GLY A 161 -29.45 9.18 10.22
C GLY A 161 -28.57 9.14 11.50
N PRO A 162 -27.52 8.30 11.53
CA PRO A 162 -26.74 8.03 12.75
C PRO A 162 -25.88 9.21 13.24
N LEU A 163 -25.33 10.03 12.32
CA LEU A 163 -24.50 11.19 12.69
C LEU A 163 -25.34 12.30 13.33
N TRP A 164 -26.43 12.70 12.68
CA TRP A 164 -27.27 13.80 13.18
C TRP A 164 -28.10 13.39 14.40
N SER A 165 -28.54 12.12 14.47
CA SER A 165 -29.22 11.58 15.65
C SER A 165 -28.36 11.60 16.91
N THR A 166 -27.05 11.37 16.80
CA THR A 166 -26.11 11.47 17.94
C THR A 166 -26.10 12.87 18.54
N SER A 167 -25.93 13.89 17.70
CA SER A 167 -25.93 15.30 18.12
C SER A 167 -27.29 15.72 18.72
N LYS A 168 -28.39 15.32 18.10
CA LYS A 168 -29.75 15.62 18.61
C LYS A 168 -30.04 14.88 19.92
N ALA A 169 -29.64 13.62 20.05
CA ALA A 169 -29.79 12.84 21.28
C ALA A 169 -28.98 13.41 22.45
N ALA A 170 -27.77 13.91 22.19
CA ALA A 170 -26.96 14.60 23.19
C ALA A 170 -27.65 15.89 23.70
N ARG A 171 -28.13 16.75 22.79
CA ARG A 171 -28.85 17.99 23.14
C ARG A 171 -30.11 17.73 23.95
N LEU A 172 -30.84 16.66 23.63
CA LEU A 172 -32.06 16.24 24.32
C LEU A 172 -31.81 15.39 25.57
N LYS A 173 -30.55 15.17 25.95
CA LYS A 173 -30.13 14.34 27.10
C LYS A 173 -30.67 12.91 27.05
N HIS A 174 -30.90 12.38 25.85
CA HIS A 174 -31.30 10.98 25.62
C HIS A 174 -30.07 10.07 25.62
N TRP A 175 -29.45 9.90 26.80
CA TRP A 175 -28.14 9.24 26.96
C TRP A 175 -28.06 7.80 26.42
N ILE A 176 -29.17 7.04 26.45
CA ILE A 176 -29.18 5.66 25.94
C ILE A 176 -29.12 5.64 24.41
N VAL A 177 -29.85 6.53 23.75
CA VAL A 177 -29.79 6.68 22.28
C VAL A 177 -28.42 7.19 21.88
N PHE A 178 -27.90 8.19 22.58
CA PHE A 178 -26.55 8.72 22.34
C PHE A 178 -25.47 7.62 22.46
N ALA A 179 -25.49 6.83 23.53
CA ALA A 179 -24.52 5.74 23.70
C ALA A 179 -24.69 4.63 22.64
N SER A 180 -25.93 4.33 22.24
CA SER A 180 -26.25 3.38 21.16
C SER A 180 -25.70 3.87 19.81
N THR A 181 -25.96 5.12 19.44
CA THR A 181 -25.53 5.67 18.15
C THR A 181 -24.02 5.81 18.08
N VAL A 182 -23.34 6.19 19.17
CA VAL A 182 -21.87 6.21 19.25
C VAL A 182 -21.28 4.80 19.09
N THR A 183 -21.89 3.80 19.73
CA THR A 183 -21.47 2.39 19.58
C THR A 183 -21.65 1.92 18.14
N GLY A 184 -22.79 2.21 17.50
CA GLY A 184 -23.04 1.87 16.10
C GLY A 184 -22.11 2.60 15.13
N LEU A 185 -21.87 3.90 15.33
CA LEU A 185 -20.93 4.68 14.52
C LEU A 185 -19.50 4.12 14.60
N SER A 186 -19.10 3.62 15.75
CA SER A 186 -17.77 3.01 15.92
C SER A 186 -17.59 1.75 15.07
N THR A 187 -18.66 1.03 14.73
CA THR A 187 -18.57 -0.16 13.87
C THR A 187 -18.19 0.15 12.42
N PHE A 188 -18.29 1.41 11.97
CA PHE A 188 -17.77 1.79 10.64
C PHE A 188 -16.25 1.65 10.54
N LEU A 189 -15.52 1.68 11.66
CA LEU A 189 -14.07 1.50 11.69
C LEU A 189 -13.64 0.04 11.52
N PHE A 190 -14.56 -0.91 11.69
CA PHE A 190 -14.25 -2.34 11.62
C PHE A 190 -13.69 -2.76 10.27
N GLN A 191 -14.31 -2.29 9.18
CA GLN A 191 -13.93 -2.68 7.82
C GLN A 191 -12.52 -2.20 7.41
N PRO A 192 -12.17 -0.90 7.51
CA PRO A 192 -10.83 -0.45 7.15
C PRO A 192 -9.74 -1.04 8.05
N LEU A 193 -10.02 -1.22 9.34
CA LEU A 193 -9.07 -1.86 10.25
C LEU A 193 -8.88 -3.34 9.90
N ALA A 194 -9.97 -4.10 9.66
CA ALA A 194 -9.89 -5.49 9.25
C ALA A 194 -9.09 -5.68 7.96
N GLY A 195 -9.33 -4.85 6.95
CA GLY A 195 -8.62 -4.92 5.66
C GLY A 195 -7.11 -4.63 5.74
N SER A 196 -6.64 -4.01 6.84
CA SER A 196 -5.23 -3.67 7.06
C SER A 196 -4.51 -4.58 8.06
N ILE A 197 -5.16 -5.60 8.62
CA ILE A 197 -4.54 -6.49 9.61
C ILE A 197 -3.43 -7.34 8.99
N PHE A 198 -3.61 -7.83 7.77
CA PHE A 198 -2.65 -8.73 7.15
C PHE A 198 -1.66 -7.99 6.26
N ARG A 199 -0.37 -8.20 6.50
CA ARG A 199 0.73 -7.65 5.72
C ARG A 199 1.67 -8.77 5.29
N LEU A 200 2.22 -8.66 4.08
CA LEU A 200 3.31 -9.51 3.62
C LEU A 200 4.63 -8.80 3.88
N GLU A 201 5.52 -9.45 4.63
CA GLU A 201 6.84 -8.95 4.95
C GLU A 201 7.89 -9.97 4.50
N GLY A 202 8.96 -9.48 3.86
CA GLY A 202 10.06 -10.31 3.43
C GLY A 202 11.02 -10.51 4.60
N HIS A 203 11.15 -11.76 5.06
CA HIS A 203 12.13 -12.11 6.09
C HIS A 203 13.31 -12.83 5.45
N PRO A 204 14.56 -12.51 5.86
CA PRO A 204 15.72 -13.27 5.42
C PRO A 204 15.64 -14.67 6.02
N GLU A 205 15.66 -15.67 5.16
CA GLU A 205 15.70 -17.08 5.51
C GLU A 205 17.03 -17.66 5.03
N ARG A 206 17.73 -18.32 5.96
CA ARG A 206 18.98 -19.02 5.69
C ARG A 206 18.69 -20.51 5.57
N SER A 207 19.08 -21.08 4.44
CA SER A 207 18.94 -22.51 4.18
C SER A 207 20.29 -23.09 3.80
N ASP A 208 20.70 -24.15 4.46
CA ASP A 208 21.94 -24.85 4.14
C ASP A 208 21.71 -25.85 3.00
N TYR A 209 22.62 -25.88 2.04
CA TYR A 209 22.59 -26.73 0.86
C TYR A 209 24.00 -27.09 0.40
N ASP A 210 24.14 -28.22 -0.28
CA ASP A 210 25.41 -28.73 -0.79
C ASP A 210 25.60 -28.39 -2.28
N ALA A 211 26.36 -27.32 -2.57
CA ALA A 211 26.71 -26.95 -3.94
C ALA A 211 27.69 -27.95 -4.56
N ARG A 212 27.62 -28.18 -5.87
CA ARG A 212 28.53 -29.12 -6.56
C ARG A 212 29.74 -28.39 -7.14
N THR A 213 30.94 -28.80 -6.75
CA THR A 213 32.20 -28.26 -7.28
C THR A 213 32.40 -28.65 -8.74
N VAL A 214 32.80 -27.69 -9.58
CA VAL A 214 33.12 -27.91 -10.99
C VAL A 214 34.63 -27.85 -11.22
N THR A 215 35.31 -26.88 -10.60
CA THR A 215 36.77 -26.75 -10.68
C THR A 215 37.43 -26.72 -9.31
N GLN A 216 38.68 -27.17 -9.25
CA GLN A 216 39.55 -27.08 -8.08
C GLN A 216 40.85 -26.39 -8.47
N ILE A 217 41.62 -25.94 -7.48
CA ILE A 217 42.95 -25.38 -7.75
C ILE A 217 43.83 -26.45 -8.38
N GLY A 218 44.36 -26.14 -9.55
CA GLY A 218 45.26 -27.02 -10.29
C GLY A 218 45.88 -26.26 -11.44
N LEU A 219 47.09 -26.66 -11.84
CA LEU A 219 47.77 -26.03 -12.96
C LEU A 219 47.36 -26.73 -14.26
N LEU A 220 47.02 -25.94 -15.28
CA LEU A 220 46.74 -26.45 -16.61
C LEU A 220 47.95 -27.25 -17.18
N GLU A 221 47.68 -28.27 -17.99
CA GLU A 221 48.73 -29.09 -18.60
C GLU A 221 49.62 -28.29 -19.57
N ASP A 222 50.90 -28.65 -19.65
CA ASP A 222 51.92 -27.90 -20.39
C ASP A 222 51.61 -27.77 -21.88
N GLY A 223 51.02 -28.80 -22.49
CA GLY A 223 50.59 -28.75 -23.90
C GLY A 223 49.52 -27.68 -24.16
N GLN A 224 48.61 -27.47 -23.20
CA GLN A 224 47.57 -26.45 -23.30
C GLN A 224 48.09 -25.07 -22.89
N LEU A 225 48.99 -24.97 -21.90
CA LEU A 225 49.67 -23.72 -21.56
C LEU A 225 50.48 -23.18 -22.74
N ASN A 226 51.23 -24.05 -23.43
CA ASN A 226 52.03 -23.69 -24.60
C ASN A 226 51.19 -23.21 -25.81
N SER A 227 49.89 -23.51 -25.83
CA SER A 227 48.98 -23.05 -26.89
C SER A 227 48.59 -21.57 -26.77
N LEU A 228 48.82 -20.95 -25.59
CA LEU A 228 48.46 -19.57 -25.24
C LEU A 228 46.96 -19.20 -25.41
N ASN A 229 46.08 -20.19 -25.57
CA ASN A 229 44.64 -19.96 -25.76
C ASN A 229 43.99 -19.22 -24.59
N ALA A 230 44.32 -19.60 -23.35
CA ALA A 230 43.79 -18.97 -22.16
C ALA A 230 44.23 -17.49 -22.05
N PHE A 231 45.50 -17.22 -22.31
CA PHE A 231 46.05 -15.86 -22.22
C PHE A 231 45.49 -14.94 -23.32
N VAL A 232 45.38 -15.42 -24.57
CA VAL A 232 44.81 -14.60 -25.66
C VAL A 232 43.32 -14.35 -25.47
N ALA A 233 42.57 -15.33 -24.96
CA ALA A 233 41.15 -15.15 -24.63
C ALA A 233 40.97 -14.13 -23.49
N ALA A 234 41.82 -14.20 -22.45
CA ALA A 234 41.81 -13.22 -21.36
C ALA A 234 42.16 -11.81 -21.85
N ALA A 235 43.14 -11.67 -22.76
CA ALA A 235 43.48 -10.39 -23.38
C ALA A 235 42.32 -9.83 -24.22
N GLY A 236 41.66 -10.67 -25.03
CA GLY A 236 40.50 -10.28 -25.81
C GLY A 236 39.30 -9.85 -24.96
N PHE A 237 39.02 -10.57 -23.87
CA PHE A 237 37.98 -10.16 -22.91
C PHE A 237 38.33 -8.82 -22.25
N THR A 238 39.58 -8.64 -21.81
CA THR A 238 40.03 -7.40 -21.15
C THR A 238 39.90 -6.19 -22.08
N GLN A 239 40.27 -6.35 -23.36
CA GLN A 239 40.05 -5.35 -24.41
C GLN A 239 38.56 -5.04 -24.56
N ALA A 240 37.72 -6.08 -24.76
CA ALA A 240 36.28 -5.89 -24.93
C ALA A 240 35.62 -5.23 -23.71
N ALA A 241 36.05 -5.59 -22.50
CA ALA A 241 35.55 -5.04 -21.24
C ALA A 241 35.93 -3.56 -21.09
N ALA A 242 37.16 -3.18 -21.43
CA ALA A 242 37.60 -1.79 -21.43
C ALA A 242 36.87 -0.94 -22.49
N TYR A 243 36.55 -1.52 -23.65
CA TYR A 243 35.93 -0.79 -24.76
C TYR A 243 34.42 -0.60 -24.58
N ASN A 244 33.74 -1.58 -23.97
CA ASN A 244 32.28 -1.61 -23.83
C ASN A 244 31.81 -1.46 -22.38
N ASN A 245 32.73 -1.18 -21.45
CA ASN A 245 32.45 -1.06 -20.01
C ASN A 245 31.72 -2.30 -19.45
N LEU A 246 32.24 -3.49 -19.75
CA LEU A 246 31.66 -4.76 -19.29
C LEU A 246 32.03 -5.03 -17.82
N THR A 247 31.12 -5.69 -17.10
CA THR A 247 31.38 -6.20 -15.75
C THR A 247 32.36 -7.38 -15.78
N ASP A 248 32.93 -7.69 -14.63
CA ASP A 248 33.79 -8.86 -14.49
C ASP A 248 32.98 -10.14 -14.81
N PRO A 249 33.61 -11.15 -15.42
CA PRO A 249 32.92 -12.37 -15.81
C PRO A 249 32.61 -13.22 -14.56
N PRO A 250 31.67 -14.19 -14.65
CA PRO A 250 31.31 -15.02 -13.51
C PRO A 250 32.52 -15.70 -12.87
N PHE A 251 32.50 -15.81 -11.54
CA PHE A 251 33.60 -16.33 -10.70
C PHE A 251 34.88 -15.48 -10.67
N ILE A 252 34.84 -14.24 -11.13
CA ILE A 252 35.93 -13.27 -11.05
C ILE A 252 35.39 -11.99 -10.41
N HIS A 253 36.16 -11.41 -9.50
CA HIS A 253 35.86 -10.11 -8.90
C HIS A 253 37.17 -9.36 -8.68
N LYS A 254 37.43 -8.34 -9.51
CA LYS A 254 38.66 -7.55 -9.47
C LYS A 254 39.93 -8.40 -9.58
N ASP A 255 40.74 -8.44 -8.52
CA ASP A 255 41.99 -9.20 -8.38
C ASP A 255 41.78 -10.67 -7.99
N TRP A 256 40.54 -11.08 -7.70
CA TRP A 256 40.20 -12.42 -7.26
C TRP A 256 39.60 -13.28 -8.36
N THR A 257 40.07 -14.52 -8.39
CA THR A 257 39.52 -15.59 -9.21
C THR A 257 39.13 -16.75 -8.32
N ALA A 258 37.88 -17.19 -8.39
CA ALA A 258 37.35 -18.26 -7.56
C ALA A 258 37.18 -19.59 -8.31
N ALA A 259 37.17 -20.69 -7.56
CA ALA A 259 36.74 -21.98 -8.08
C ALA A 259 35.26 -21.98 -8.48
N GLN A 260 34.94 -22.67 -9.57
CA GLN A 260 33.59 -22.74 -10.12
C GLN A 260 32.78 -23.84 -9.44
N PHE A 261 31.50 -23.57 -9.24
CA PHE A 261 30.53 -24.55 -8.73
C PHE A 261 29.21 -24.40 -9.50
N SER A 262 28.42 -25.47 -9.51
CA SER A 262 27.09 -25.50 -10.12
C SER A 262 26.01 -25.50 -9.04
N MET A 263 24.97 -24.71 -9.27
CA MET A 263 23.77 -24.62 -8.45
C MET A 263 22.63 -25.41 -9.12
N PRO A 264 21.72 -26.02 -8.34
CA PRO A 264 20.47 -26.58 -8.85
C PRO A 264 19.57 -25.55 -9.53
N ASP A 265 18.84 -25.99 -10.56
CA ASP A 265 17.97 -25.11 -11.36
C ASP A 265 16.68 -24.66 -10.64
N TRP A 266 16.33 -25.26 -9.50
CA TRP A 266 15.13 -24.89 -8.73
C TRP A 266 15.30 -23.62 -7.87
N PHE A 267 16.49 -23.03 -7.84
CA PHE A 267 16.75 -21.75 -7.19
C PHE A 267 16.28 -20.58 -8.09
N THR A 268 14.97 -20.36 -8.15
CA THR A 268 14.35 -19.22 -8.86
C THR A 268 14.13 -17.99 -7.96
N VAL A 269 14.59 -18.06 -6.71
CA VAL A 269 14.35 -17.02 -5.70
C VAL A 269 15.44 -15.96 -5.75
N ASN A 270 15.05 -14.68 -5.69
CA ASN A 270 15.97 -13.57 -5.47
C ASN A 270 16.70 -13.78 -4.14
N GLY A 271 18.00 -14.05 -4.21
CA GLY A 271 18.82 -14.34 -3.05
C GLY A 271 20.31 -14.31 -3.36
N SER A 272 21.10 -14.44 -2.30
CA SER A 272 22.55 -14.57 -2.36
C SER A 272 22.98 -15.88 -1.72
N ILE A 273 23.92 -16.57 -2.35
CA ILE A 273 24.54 -17.76 -1.80
C ILE A 273 25.88 -17.37 -1.19
N ILE A 274 26.13 -17.88 0.01
CA ILE A 274 27.37 -17.73 0.75
C ILE A 274 28.02 -19.11 0.83
N LEU A 275 29.28 -19.23 0.40
CA LEU A 275 30.01 -20.49 0.48
C LEU A 275 31.51 -20.27 0.63
N ASN A 276 32.17 -21.24 1.25
CA ASN A 276 33.61 -21.24 1.42
C ASN A 276 34.23 -22.06 0.29
N THR A 277 35.13 -21.47 -0.47
CA THR A 277 35.82 -22.12 -1.57
C THR A 277 37.24 -21.57 -1.70
N SER A 278 38.03 -22.12 -2.60
CA SER A 278 39.39 -21.66 -2.83
C SER A 278 39.44 -20.58 -3.91
N GLY A 279 40.24 -19.55 -3.65
CA GLY A 279 40.46 -18.41 -4.52
C GLY A 279 41.94 -18.20 -4.82
N VAL A 280 42.22 -17.61 -5.98
CA VAL A 280 43.54 -17.14 -6.37
C VAL A 280 43.47 -15.63 -6.51
N ARG A 281 44.32 -14.92 -5.77
CA ARG A 281 44.50 -13.48 -5.87
C ARG A 281 45.69 -13.19 -6.77
N SER A 282 45.45 -12.49 -7.87
CA SER A 282 46.49 -12.07 -8.82
C SER A 282 46.82 -10.61 -8.59
N ASN A 283 48.07 -10.31 -8.21
CA ASN A 283 48.53 -8.94 -8.04
C ASN A 283 49.69 -8.65 -9.00
N PRO A 284 49.57 -7.66 -9.91
CA PRO A 284 50.62 -7.33 -10.86
C PRO A 284 51.83 -6.61 -10.26
N ASN A 285 51.71 -6.04 -9.05
CA ASN A 285 52.73 -5.21 -8.38
C ASN A 285 53.41 -4.21 -9.34
N CYS A 286 52.60 -3.36 -9.97
CA CYS A 286 53.11 -2.32 -10.85
C CYS A 286 53.71 -1.15 -10.07
N ALA A 287 54.81 -0.60 -10.57
CA ALA A 287 55.50 0.55 -10.01
C ALA A 287 56.09 1.43 -11.12
N ILE A 288 56.26 2.71 -10.80
CA ILE A 288 56.94 3.66 -11.69
C ILE A 288 58.46 3.39 -11.70
N PRO A 289 59.16 3.76 -12.80
CA PRO A 289 60.61 3.72 -12.87
C PRO A 289 61.25 4.55 -11.76
N ARG A 290 62.46 4.19 -11.33
CA ARG A 290 63.19 4.95 -10.28
C ARG A 290 63.55 6.37 -10.73
N VAL A 291 63.83 6.52 -12.01
CA VAL A 291 64.15 7.79 -12.68
C VAL A 291 63.27 7.89 -13.92
N PRO A 292 62.78 9.08 -14.30
CA PRO A 292 62.01 9.27 -15.52
C PRO A 292 62.71 8.64 -16.73
N PRO A 293 61.98 7.97 -17.64
CA PRO A 293 62.58 7.28 -18.78
C PRO A 293 63.31 8.27 -19.69
N THR A 294 64.50 7.87 -20.14
CA THR A 294 65.32 8.68 -21.04
C THR A 294 65.08 8.27 -22.49
N LEU A 295 64.80 9.25 -23.35
CA LEU A 295 64.69 9.07 -24.80
C LEU A 295 65.98 9.52 -25.47
N THR A 296 66.68 8.61 -26.15
CA THR A 296 67.82 8.94 -27.01
C THR A 296 67.41 8.74 -28.46
N THR A 297 67.46 9.80 -29.28
CA THR A 297 67.06 9.78 -30.69
C THR A 297 68.27 9.87 -31.62
N ASN A 298 68.35 8.95 -32.58
CA ASN A 298 69.19 9.03 -33.78
C ASN A 298 68.29 9.30 -35.00
N GLU A 299 68.86 9.70 -36.14
CA GLU A 299 68.12 10.12 -37.36
C GLU A 299 67.05 9.12 -37.86
N GLN A 300 67.12 7.83 -37.49
CA GLN A 300 66.15 6.79 -37.89
C GLN A 300 65.69 5.85 -36.75
N GLN A 301 66.19 6.05 -35.51
CA GLN A 301 65.91 5.12 -34.41
C GLN A 301 65.92 5.85 -33.07
N ALA A 302 64.85 5.72 -32.30
CA ALA A 302 64.75 6.17 -30.92
C ALA A 302 64.94 4.98 -29.98
N THR A 303 65.63 5.18 -28.86
CA THR A 303 65.75 4.19 -27.80
C THR A 303 65.19 4.77 -26.51
N LEU A 304 64.18 4.12 -25.94
CA LEU A 304 63.63 4.41 -24.63
C LEU A 304 64.35 3.55 -23.60
N SER A 305 65.04 4.18 -22.65
CA SER A 305 65.70 3.48 -21.54
C SER A 305 65.05 3.85 -20.21
N ALA A 306 64.70 2.85 -19.41
CA ALA A 306 64.11 3.04 -18.09
C ALA A 306 64.70 2.06 -17.09
N THR A 307 64.78 2.47 -15.82
CA THR A 307 65.35 1.66 -14.73
C THR A 307 64.25 1.23 -13.77
N SER A 308 64.13 -0.08 -13.55
CA SER A 308 63.13 -0.68 -12.66
C SER A 308 63.39 -0.28 -11.21
N SER A 309 62.33 0.12 -10.49
CA SER A 309 62.37 0.40 -9.05
C SER A 309 62.14 -0.84 -8.18
N THR A 310 61.56 -1.90 -8.76
CA THR A 310 61.12 -3.12 -8.05
C THR A 310 62.05 -4.31 -8.27
N GLU A 311 62.95 -4.26 -9.25
CA GLU A 311 63.84 -5.37 -9.63
C GLU A 311 65.31 -4.91 -9.70
N ASN A 312 65.96 -4.74 -8.53
CA ASN A 312 67.40 -4.52 -8.37
C ASN A 312 68.03 -3.44 -9.28
N ASP A 313 67.33 -2.32 -9.54
CA ASP A 313 67.82 -1.20 -10.36
C ASP A 313 68.26 -1.59 -11.79
N CYS A 314 67.58 -2.56 -12.36
CA CYS A 314 67.87 -3.07 -13.68
C CYS A 314 67.35 -2.15 -14.79
N SER A 315 68.24 -1.77 -15.73
CA SER A 315 67.92 -0.87 -16.84
C SER A 315 67.52 -1.66 -18.10
N VAL A 316 66.37 -1.31 -18.68
CA VAL A 316 65.85 -1.90 -19.91
C VAL A 316 65.76 -0.83 -20.99
N SER A 317 66.28 -1.14 -22.17
CA SER A 317 66.27 -0.25 -23.33
C SER A 317 65.48 -0.87 -24.49
N VAL A 318 64.55 -0.10 -25.06
CA VAL A 318 63.70 -0.53 -26.17
C VAL A 318 63.97 0.35 -27.39
N PRO A 319 64.50 -0.22 -28.49
CA PRO A 319 64.61 0.50 -29.75
C PRO A 319 63.26 0.49 -30.49
N PHE A 320 62.88 1.64 -31.05
CA PHE A 320 61.72 1.80 -31.93
C PHE A 320 61.98 2.91 -32.96
N ASN A 321 61.22 2.93 -34.07
CA ASN A 321 61.33 3.98 -35.08
C ASN A 321 60.23 5.03 -34.84
N PRO A 322 60.56 6.27 -34.45
CA PRO A 322 59.57 7.30 -34.17
C PRO A 322 58.77 7.73 -35.43
N ALA A 323 59.26 7.43 -36.63
CA ALA A 323 58.55 7.73 -37.89
C ALA A 323 57.42 6.75 -38.23
N ASP A 324 57.34 5.59 -37.56
CA ASP A 324 56.33 4.57 -37.86
C ASP A 324 54.91 5.01 -37.44
N SER A 325 54.78 5.79 -36.37
CA SER A 325 53.51 6.33 -35.85
C SER A 325 53.77 7.43 -34.83
N GLU A 326 52.87 8.43 -34.77
CA GLU A 326 52.88 9.49 -33.75
C GLU A 326 52.65 8.95 -32.33
N GLU A 327 51.93 7.83 -32.25
CA GLU A 327 51.57 7.15 -31.01
C GLU A 327 52.08 5.71 -31.07
N GLN A 328 52.93 5.35 -30.11
CA GLN A 328 53.50 4.02 -30.04
C GLN A 328 53.46 3.49 -28.61
N PHE A 329 53.23 2.19 -28.49
CA PHE A 329 53.21 1.52 -27.21
C PHE A 329 53.69 0.10 -27.39
N GLY A 330 54.18 -0.47 -26.31
CA GLY A 330 54.62 -1.85 -26.34
C GLY A 330 54.96 -2.39 -24.97
N LEU A 331 55.46 -3.61 -25.02
CA LEU A 331 55.74 -4.41 -23.85
C LEU A 331 56.99 -5.27 -24.09
N VAL A 332 57.82 -5.38 -23.06
CA VAL A 332 59.11 -6.08 -23.08
C VAL A 332 59.34 -6.76 -21.73
N SER A 333 59.94 -7.94 -21.74
CA SER A 333 60.39 -8.62 -20.51
C SER A 333 61.63 -7.96 -19.93
N VAL A 334 61.70 -7.91 -18.61
CA VAL A 334 62.74 -7.24 -17.84
C VAL A 334 63.77 -8.31 -17.40
N PRO A 335 65.00 -8.32 -17.95
CA PRO A 335 65.93 -9.44 -17.82
C PRO A 335 66.85 -9.31 -16.59
N CYS A 336 66.28 -9.13 -15.40
CA CYS A 336 67.05 -8.85 -14.19
C CYS A 336 67.39 -10.10 -13.38
N ASP A 337 66.62 -11.16 -13.57
CA ASP A 337 66.80 -12.46 -12.96
C ASP A 337 66.97 -13.54 -14.05
N GLU A 338 67.67 -14.63 -13.76
CA GLU A 338 67.81 -15.80 -14.65
C GLU A 338 66.52 -16.64 -14.77
N THR A 339 65.37 -16.12 -14.31
CA THR A 339 64.09 -16.80 -14.43
C THR A 339 63.67 -16.96 -15.90
N PRO A 340 62.85 -17.96 -16.27
CA PRO A 340 62.32 -18.06 -17.63
C PRO A 340 61.48 -16.84 -18.00
N VAL A 341 61.48 -16.47 -19.28
CA VAL A 341 60.81 -15.25 -19.80
C VAL A 341 59.34 -15.15 -19.37
N ASP A 342 58.64 -16.29 -19.28
CA ASP A 342 57.22 -16.39 -18.93
C ASP A 342 56.93 -15.99 -17.46
N PHE A 343 57.96 -15.90 -16.60
CA PHE A 343 57.88 -15.53 -15.17
C PHE A 343 58.61 -14.23 -14.83
N ARG A 344 59.25 -13.58 -15.81
CA ARG A 344 59.97 -12.32 -15.60
C ARG A 344 59.01 -11.15 -15.43
N GLY A 345 59.47 -10.13 -14.71
CA GLY A 345 58.84 -8.81 -14.72
C GLY A 345 58.74 -8.26 -16.14
N VAL A 346 57.80 -7.35 -16.33
CA VAL A 346 57.49 -6.75 -17.64
C VAL A 346 57.49 -5.24 -17.53
N MET A 347 57.97 -4.59 -18.59
CA MET A 347 57.93 -3.14 -18.73
C MET A 347 56.94 -2.79 -19.84
N PHE A 348 55.89 -2.09 -19.46
CA PHE A 348 54.99 -1.39 -20.37
C PHE A 348 55.64 -0.06 -20.72
N TRP A 349 55.68 0.29 -22.00
CA TRP A 349 56.21 1.56 -22.45
C TRP A 349 55.25 2.23 -23.42
N PHE A 350 55.19 3.56 -23.35
CA PHE A 350 54.30 4.41 -24.10
C PHE A 350 55.10 5.60 -24.63
N TYR A 351 54.87 5.95 -25.88
CA TYR A 351 55.54 7.01 -26.60
C TYR A 351 54.52 7.84 -27.38
N ARG A 352 54.72 9.15 -27.35
CA ARG A 352 53.98 10.08 -28.20
C ARG A 352 54.91 11.17 -28.72
N SER A 353 54.73 11.53 -29.98
CA SER A 353 55.41 12.66 -30.61
C SER A 353 54.81 14.00 -30.14
N GLU A 354 55.64 14.94 -29.69
CA GLU A 354 55.24 16.31 -29.32
C GLU A 354 56.19 17.32 -29.98
N GLY A 355 55.78 17.88 -31.13
CA GLY A 355 56.59 18.85 -31.87
C GLY A 355 57.87 18.24 -32.45
N THR A 356 59.04 18.78 -32.07
CA THR A 356 60.37 18.25 -32.46
C THR A 356 60.95 17.24 -31.47
N GLY A 357 60.23 16.95 -30.37
CA GLY A 357 60.61 15.98 -29.35
C GLY A 357 59.56 14.88 -29.19
N GLY A 358 59.82 13.95 -28.28
CA GLY A 358 58.87 12.91 -27.91
C GLY A 358 58.74 12.81 -26.40
N GLN A 359 57.55 12.49 -25.92
CA GLN A 359 57.28 12.14 -24.54
C GLN A 359 57.23 10.62 -24.40
N ALA A 360 57.84 10.10 -23.35
CA ALA A 360 57.80 8.68 -23.04
C ALA A 360 57.46 8.45 -21.58
N GLN A 361 56.71 7.39 -21.33
CA GLN A 361 56.48 6.85 -20.00
C GLN A 361 56.66 5.34 -20.00
N ALA A 362 57.04 4.79 -18.85
CA ALA A 362 57.17 3.36 -18.65
C ALA A 362 56.60 2.96 -17.29
N VAL A 363 56.09 1.74 -17.19
CA VAL A 363 55.59 1.14 -15.95
C VAL A 363 56.14 -0.28 -15.85
N PHE A 364 56.74 -0.61 -14.70
CA PHE A 364 57.29 -1.93 -14.43
C PHE A 364 56.33 -2.73 -13.56
N CYS A 365 56.04 -3.97 -13.93
CA CYS A 365 55.15 -4.85 -13.17
C CYS A 365 55.79 -6.23 -12.97
N LYS A 366 55.76 -6.74 -11.74
CA LYS A 366 56.20 -8.10 -11.39
C LYS A 366 55.05 -8.87 -10.72
N PRO A 367 54.30 -9.67 -11.48
CA PRO A 367 53.10 -10.30 -10.95
C PRO A 367 53.41 -11.36 -9.91
N THR A 368 52.50 -11.48 -8.95
CA THR A 368 52.51 -12.47 -7.88
C THR A 368 51.12 -13.07 -7.73
N ILE A 369 51.05 -14.30 -7.23
CA ILE A 369 49.80 -14.98 -6.92
C ILE A 369 49.77 -15.40 -5.46
N GLN A 370 48.59 -15.30 -4.85
CA GLN A 370 48.32 -15.84 -3.52
C GLN A 370 47.15 -16.80 -3.64
N LEU A 371 47.31 -18.01 -3.10
CA LEU A 371 46.25 -19.02 -3.08
C LEU A 371 45.68 -19.06 -1.67
N LEU A 372 44.38 -18.77 -1.54
CA LEU A 372 43.73 -18.50 -0.26
C LEU A 372 42.35 -19.16 -0.23
N ASP A 373 41.88 -19.53 0.97
CA ASP A 373 40.48 -19.90 1.17
C ASP A 373 39.64 -18.65 1.38
N VAL A 374 38.54 -18.56 0.63
CA VAL A 374 37.68 -17.39 0.54
C VAL A 374 36.22 -17.77 0.75
N GLU A 375 35.49 -16.91 1.44
CA GLU A 375 34.05 -16.92 1.49
C GLU A 375 33.52 -16.02 0.35
N LEU A 376 32.70 -16.58 -0.52
CA LEU A 376 32.09 -15.88 -1.64
C LEU A 376 30.64 -15.61 -1.35
N THR A 377 30.19 -14.40 -1.67
CA THR A 377 28.77 -14.05 -1.73
C THR A 377 28.37 -13.85 -3.18
N ILE A 378 27.54 -14.74 -3.72
CA ILE A 378 27.16 -14.78 -5.13
C ILE A 378 25.67 -14.53 -5.27
N ASN A 379 25.29 -13.69 -6.22
CA ASN A 379 23.88 -13.47 -6.54
C ASN A 379 23.36 -14.65 -7.37
N VAL A 380 22.26 -15.28 -6.93
CA VAL A 380 21.68 -16.45 -7.60
C VAL A 380 21.22 -16.12 -9.03
N THR A 381 20.66 -14.94 -9.23
CA THR A 381 20.04 -14.50 -10.49
C THR A 381 21.10 -14.10 -11.52
N THR A 382 22.07 -13.27 -11.13
CA THR A 382 23.09 -12.76 -12.08
C THR A 382 24.31 -13.67 -12.19
N LYS A 383 24.53 -14.55 -11.20
CA LYS A 383 25.72 -15.40 -11.05
C LYS A 383 27.03 -14.62 -10.87
N ASP A 384 26.93 -13.35 -10.48
CA ASP A 384 28.08 -12.50 -10.20
C ASP A 384 28.51 -12.62 -8.73
N ILE A 385 29.82 -12.48 -8.51
CA ILE A 385 30.38 -12.36 -7.16
C ILE A 385 30.16 -10.92 -6.67
N SER A 386 29.40 -10.78 -5.60
CA SER A 386 29.15 -9.50 -4.93
C SER A 386 30.23 -9.15 -3.89
N ASN A 387 30.75 -10.15 -3.18
CA ASN A 387 31.76 -9.98 -2.13
C ASN A 387 32.68 -11.21 -2.03
N VAL A 388 33.94 -10.97 -1.70
CA VAL A 388 34.97 -11.98 -1.41
C VAL A 388 35.60 -11.64 -0.08
N ARG A 389 35.44 -12.51 0.92
CA ARG A 389 36.08 -12.39 2.24
C ARG A 389 37.14 -13.46 2.39
N GLN A 390 38.37 -13.06 2.73
CA GLN A 390 39.45 -13.99 3.00
C GLN A 390 39.24 -14.67 4.37
N LEU A 391 39.30 -16.01 4.41
CA LEU A 391 39.12 -16.81 5.62
C LEU A 391 40.46 -17.26 6.25
N GLY A 392 41.52 -17.41 5.45
CA GLY A 392 42.85 -17.81 5.92
C GLY A 392 43.95 -17.71 4.87
N ASP A 393 45.22 -17.68 5.31
CA ASP A 393 46.41 -17.41 4.48
C ASP A 393 47.04 -18.64 3.79
N ARG A 394 46.56 -19.87 4.08
CA ARG A 394 47.32 -21.07 3.71
C ARG A 394 46.46 -22.25 3.26
N LEU A 395 46.48 -22.48 1.96
CA LEU A 395 46.03 -23.73 1.35
C LEU A 395 47.06 -24.86 1.54
N VAL A 396 46.56 -26.09 1.48
CA VAL A 396 47.35 -27.33 1.40
C VAL A 396 48.25 -27.29 0.15
N PRO A 397 49.49 -27.86 0.20
CA PRO A 397 50.32 -28.00 -0.99
C PRO A 397 49.54 -28.57 -2.17
N ASN A 398 49.70 -27.96 -3.34
CA ASN A 398 48.97 -28.29 -4.55
C ASN A 398 49.88 -28.19 -5.78
N THR A 399 49.42 -28.68 -6.92
CA THR A 399 50.23 -28.70 -8.15
C THR A 399 50.71 -27.31 -8.59
N VAL A 400 49.98 -26.25 -8.24
CA VAL A 400 50.36 -24.86 -8.55
C VAL A 400 51.57 -24.43 -7.71
N THR A 401 51.51 -24.64 -6.39
CA THR A 401 52.61 -24.31 -5.46
C THR A 401 53.84 -25.19 -5.68
N GLU A 402 53.66 -26.47 -6.00
CA GLU A 402 54.75 -27.41 -6.27
C GLU A 402 55.48 -27.12 -7.60
N ARG A 403 54.74 -26.89 -8.69
CA ARG A 403 55.33 -26.69 -10.02
C ARG A 403 55.85 -25.27 -10.26
N LEU A 404 55.15 -24.26 -9.74
CA LEU A 404 55.55 -22.86 -9.94
C LEU A 404 56.50 -22.36 -8.86
N GLY A 405 56.64 -23.06 -7.73
CA GLY A 405 57.52 -22.64 -6.63
C GLY A 405 57.19 -21.24 -6.11
N GLY A 406 55.90 -20.87 -6.12
CA GLY A 406 55.43 -19.54 -5.72
C GLY A 406 55.55 -18.44 -6.78
N ARG A 407 55.98 -18.76 -8.01
CA ARG A 407 56.07 -17.80 -9.12
C ARG A 407 54.72 -17.65 -9.83
N ALA A 408 54.47 -16.50 -10.43
CA ALA A 408 53.29 -16.22 -11.25
C ALA A 408 53.69 -16.00 -12.71
N TYR A 409 52.87 -16.48 -13.64
CA TYR A 409 53.05 -16.14 -15.06
C TYR A 409 52.82 -14.65 -15.27
N ASN A 410 53.65 -14.03 -16.12
CA ASN A 410 53.41 -12.65 -16.52
C ASN A 410 52.20 -12.51 -17.47
N GLY A 411 51.82 -13.58 -18.17
CA GLY A 411 50.66 -13.62 -19.05
C GLY A 411 50.76 -12.78 -20.33
N VAL A 412 51.85 -12.05 -20.55
CA VAL A 412 51.98 -11.06 -21.63
C VAL A 412 53.26 -11.17 -22.46
N VAL A 413 54.36 -11.72 -21.91
CA VAL A 413 55.58 -12.02 -22.67
C VAL A 413 55.86 -13.51 -22.57
N PHE A 414 56.05 -14.14 -23.73
CA PHE A 414 56.34 -15.57 -23.78
C PHE A 414 57.55 -15.88 -24.68
N ALA A 415 58.32 -16.92 -24.33
CA ALA A 415 59.51 -17.33 -25.10
C ALA A 415 59.24 -17.62 -26.61
N PRO A 416 59.96 -17.02 -27.56
CA PRO A 416 59.67 -17.18 -29.00
C PRO A 416 60.07 -18.54 -29.59
N GLU A 417 60.96 -19.28 -28.92
CA GLU A 417 61.60 -20.50 -29.43
C GLU A 417 60.69 -21.74 -29.31
N GLY A 418 60.71 -22.59 -30.33
CA GLY A 418 59.96 -23.87 -30.35
C GLY A 418 58.44 -23.76 -30.58
N ARG A 419 57.90 -22.56 -30.81
CA ARG A 419 56.46 -22.34 -31.01
C ARG A 419 56.07 -22.25 -32.49
N SER A 420 54.90 -22.78 -32.83
CA SER A 420 54.32 -22.68 -34.18
C SER A 420 53.96 -21.23 -34.53
N SER A 421 53.84 -20.93 -35.82
CA SER A 421 53.44 -19.59 -36.30
C SER A 421 52.12 -19.11 -35.69
N VAL A 422 51.17 -20.02 -35.47
CA VAL A 422 49.87 -19.72 -34.85
C VAL A 422 50.02 -19.30 -33.39
N VAL A 423 50.88 -19.98 -32.62
CA VAL A 423 51.12 -19.61 -31.22
C VAL A 423 51.88 -18.28 -31.13
N ARG A 424 52.80 -18.01 -32.07
CA ARG A 424 53.48 -16.72 -32.16
C ARG A 424 52.49 -15.58 -32.41
N ALA A 425 51.56 -15.75 -33.35
CA ALA A 425 50.51 -14.77 -33.61
C ALA A 425 49.65 -14.48 -32.37
N ARG A 426 49.36 -15.49 -31.54
CA ARG A 426 48.65 -15.30 -30.26
C ARG A 426 49.48 -14.50 -29.27
N ALA A 427 50.78 -14.79 -29.15
CA ALA A 427 51.69 -14.03 -28.30
C ALA A 427 51.77 -12.56 -28.74
N ASP A 428 51.86 -12.29 -30.05
CA ASP A 428 51.90 -10.94 -30.61
C ASP A 428 50.57 -10.18 -30.38
N ALA A 429 49.43 -10.87 -30.47
CA ALA A 429 48.13 -10.29 -30.17
C ALA A 429 47.98 -9.88 -28.69
N ILE A 430 48.51 -10.68 -27.76
CA ILE A 430 48.53 -10.34 -26.33
C ILE A 430 49.46 -9.14 -26.10
N ARG A 431 50.67 -9.20 -26.67
CA ARG A 431 51.73 -8.19 -26.49
C ARG A 431 51.34 -6.81 -26.97
N SER A 432 50.53 -6.71 -28.02
CA SER A 432 50.01 -5.44 -28.56
C SER A 432 48.68 -5.02 -27.92
N GLY A 433 47.79 -5.97 -27.63
CA GLY A 433 46.42 -5.67 -27.21
C GLY A 433 46.29 -5.07 -25.81
N ILE A 434 47.08 -5.54 -24.84
CA ILE A 434 47.05 -5.00 -23.46
C ILE A 434 47.57 -3.55 -23.39
N PRO A 435 48.81 -3.24 -23.83
CA PRO A 435 49.30 -1.85 -23.81
C PRO A 435 48.44 -0.92 -24.68
N GLY A 436 47.90 -1.40 -25.82
CA GLY A 436 47.00 -0.59 -26.64
C GLY A 436 45.68 -0.22 -25.94
N THR A 437 45.15 -1.14 -25.12
CA THR A 437 43.97 -0.85 -24.29
C THR A 437 44.26 0.22 -23.24
N ILE A 438 45.42 0.11 -22.57
CA ILE A 438 45.86 1.07 -21.56
C ILE A 438 46.02 2.47 -22.19
N TYR A 439 46.71 2.54 -23.34
CA TYR A 439 46.93 3.79 -24.07
C TYR A 439 45.60 4.46 -24.48
N ARG A 440 44.65 3.67 -25.00
CA ARG A 440 43.32 4.20 -25.33
C ARG A 440 42.59 4.75 -24.11
N LEU A 441 42.57 4.02 -22.98
CA LEU A 441 41.90 4.48 -21.77
C LEU A 441 42.55 5.75 -21.20
N ALA A 442 43.88 5.89 -21.34
CA ALA A 442 44.57 7.13 -21.01
C ALA A 442 44.04 8.32 -21.83
N GLY A 443 43.72 8.12 -23.11
CA GLY A 443 43.09 9.14 -23.95
C GLY A 443 41.68 9.55 -23.54
N LEU A 444 40.98 8.73 -22.75
CA LEU A 444 39.64 9.03 -22.25
C LEU A 444 39.63 9.70 -20.86
N LYS A 445 40.78 9.83 -20.18
CA LYS A 445 40.86 10.54 -18.89
C LYS A 445 40.60 12.05 -19.07
N GLU A 446 40.16 12.69 -17.99
CA GLU A 446 39.94 14.15 -17.97
C GLU A 446 41.25 14.90 -18.30
N GLY A 447 41.19 15.81 -19.27
CA GLY A 447 42.38 16.49 -19.82
C GLY A 447 43.09 15.74 -20.95
N GLY A 448 42.53 14.62 -21.42
CA GLY A 448 43.04 13.85 -22.55
C GLY A 448 44.36 13.14 -22.25
N ILE A 449 44.98 12.58 -23.28
CA ILE A 449 46.22 11.81 -23.10
C ILE A 449 47.42 12.69 -22.66
N ASP A 450 47.38 13.99 -22.99
CA ASP A 450 48.38 14.99 -22.58
C ASP A 450 48.50 15.13 -21.06
N SER A 451 47.38 15.05 -20.33
CA SER A 451 47.42 15.11 -18.87
C SER A 451 48.09 13.87 -18.27
N VAL A 452 47.88 12.70 -18.90
CA VAL A 452 48.41 11.41 -18.47
C VAL A 452 49.93 11.33 -18.67
N PHE A 453 50.46 11.85 -19.79
CA PHE A 453 51.92 11.86 -20.00
C PHE A 453 52.66 12.89 -19.12
N ARG A 454 51.99 13.96 -18.68
CA ARG A 454 52.56 14.95 -17.75
C ARG A 454 52.56 14.47 -16.31
N ASP A 455 51.57 13.65 -15.92
CA ASP A 455 51.52 13.03 -14.61
C ASP A 455 52.45 11.80 -14.54
N THR A 456 53.34 11.77 -13.55
CA THR A 456 54.25 10.63 -13.34
C THR A 456 53.52 9.34 -12.98
N ASN A 457 52.31 9.43 -12.43
CA ASN A 457 51.47 8.28 -12.09
C ASN A 457 50.36 8.00 -13.12
N GLY A 458 50.30 8.78 -14.21
CA GLY A 458 49.16 8.77 -15.13
C GLY A 458 48.87 7.38 -15.70
N PHE A 459 49.91 6.64 -16.09
CA PHE A 459 49.78 5.28 -16.62
C PHE A 459 49.79 4.18 -15.55
N LEU A 460 50.22 4.46 -14.32
CA LEU A 460 50.39 3.44 -13.28
C LEU A 460 49.04 2.81 -12.89
N GLU A 461 48.05 3.63 -12.60
CA GLU A 461 46.72 3.20 -12.17
C GLU A 461 46.01 2.37 -13.26
N LEU A 462 46.03 2.88 -14.50
CA LEU A 462 45.42 2.22 -15.66
C LEU A 462 46.12 0.88 -15.97
N THR A 463 47.45 0.85 -15.90
CA THR A 463 48.22 -0.37 -16.09
C THR A 463 47.88 -1.38 -15.00
N ASN A 464 47.80 -0.95 -13.74
CA ASN A 464 47.46 -1.82 -12.63
C ASN A 464 46.05 -2.42 -12.79
N GLU A 465 45.04 -1.61 -13.15
CA GLU A 465 43.67 -2.06 -13.36
C GLU A 465 43.56 -3.08 -14.51
N ILE A 466 44.04 -2.71 -15.70
CA ILE A 466 43.91 -3.53 -16.91
C ILE A 466 44.73 -4.80 -16.81
N TYR A 467 45.94 -4.71 -16.25
CA TYR A 467 46.80 -5.87 -16.10
C TYR A 467 46.28 -6.82 -15.02
N THR A 468 45.74 -6.30 -13.91
CA THR A 468 45.06 -7.12 -12.89
C THR A 468 43.89 -7.89 -13.49
N ARG A 469 43.02 -7.21 -14.26
CA ARG A 469 41.88 -7.85 -14.93
C ARG A 469 42.34 -8.94 -15.91
N HIS A 470 43.38 -8.68 -16.69
CA HIS A 470 43.95 -9.69 -17.60
C HIS A 470 44.46 -10.91 -16.82
N LEU A 471 45.21 -10.71 -15.74
CA LEU A 471 45.78 -11.79 -14.93
C LEU A 471 44.71 -12.58 -14.15
N SER A 472 43.65 -11.94 -13.65
CA SER A 472 42.55 -12.64 -12.96
C SER A 472 41.71 -13.46 -13.94
N VAL A 473 41.42 -12.94 -15.13
CA VAL A 473 40.73 -13.67 -16.21
C VAL A 473 41.56 -14.84 -16.73
N ALA A 474 42.87 -14.63 -16.97
CA ALA A 474 43.76 -15.72 -17.33
C ALA A 474 43.85 -16.77 -16.21
N GLY A 475 43.93 -16.30 -14.96
CA GLY A 475 43.94 -17.08 -13.73
C GLY A 475 42.82 -18.14 -13.67
N LYS A 476 41.62 -17.78 -14.13
CA LYS A 476 40.44 -18.67 -14.16
C LYS A 476 40.67 -19.94 -14.97
N SER A 477 41.47 -19.85 -16.03
CA SER A 477 41.71 -20.97 -16.95
C SER A 477 43.03 -21.69 -16.68
N ILE A 478 44.00 -21.03 -16.04
CA ILE A 478 45.35 -21.59 -15.81
C ILE A 478 45.53 -22.19 -14.41
N TYR A 479 44.88 -21.62 -13.40
CA TYR A 479 45.04 -22.03 -11.99
C TYR A 479 43.86 -22.86 -11.46
N PHE A 480 42.87 -23.14 -12.30
CA PHE A 480 41.74 -24.01 -11.98
C PHE A 480 41.59 -25.11 -13.02
N THR A 481 41.47 -26.34 -12.56
CA THR A 481 41.26 -27.54 -13.39
C THR A 481 39.94 -28.22 -13.03
N PRO A 482 39.29 -28.93 -13.97
CA PRO A 482 38.07 -29.68 -13.68
C PRO A 482 38.28 -30.73 -12.59
N VAL A 483 37.33 -30.86 -11.66
CA VAL A 483 37.43 -31.88 -10.59
C VAL A 483 37.12 -33.28 -11.17
N PRO A 484 37.99 -34.29 -10.96
CA PRO A 484 37.80 -35.64 -11.52
C PRO A 484 36.67 -36.44 -10.85
N ARG A 485 36.25 -36.08 -9.63
CA ARG A 485 35.07 -36.64 -8.94
C ARG A 485 34.22 -35.50 -8.42
N ALA A 486 32.90 -35.60 -8.58
CA ALA A 486 31.99 -34.61 -8.03
C ALA A 486 32.14 -34.54 -6.50
N SER A 487 32.69 -33.45 -5.99
CA SER A 487 32.67 -33.09 -4.57
C SER A 487 31.57 -32.07 -4.32
N THR A 488 31.05 -32.06 -3.09
CA THR A 488 30.11 -31.05 -2.63
C THR A 488 30.81 -30.04 -1.72
N LEU A 489 30.34 -28.79 -1.77
CA LEU A 489 30.74 -27.67 -0.93
C LEU A 489 29.53 -27.24 -0.13
N PRO A 490 29.63 -27.13 1.21
CA PRO A 490 28.55 -26.58 2.01
C PRO A 490 28.35 -25.11 1.66
N ALA A 491 27.12 -24.76 1.34
CA ALA A 491 26.71 -23.42 0.95
C ALA A 491 25.44 -23.02 1.72
N THR A 492 25.36 -21.76 2.10
CA THR A 492 24.18 -21.19 2.75
C THR A 492 23.49 -20.26 1.75
N LEU A 493 22.25 -20.58 1.41
CA LEU A 493 21.38 -19.67 0.67
C LEU A 493 20.75 -18.68 1.64
N GLU A 494 21.01 -17.39 1.44
CA GLU A 494 20.22 -16.30 1.99
C GLU A 494 19.18 -15.86 0.97
N SER A 495 17.91 -16.17 1.25
CA SER A 495 16.80 -15.77 0.39
C SER A 495 15.78 -14.98 1.18
N THR A 496 15.04 -14.08 0.52
CA THR A 496 13.95 -13.36 1.17
C THR A 496 12.66 -14.12 0.95
N VAL A 497 12.11 -14.70 2.01
CA VAL A 497 10.84 -15.44 1.97
C VAL A 497 9.72 -14.53 2.48
N SER A 498 8.64 -14.45 1.71
CA SER A 498 7.44 -13.70 2.10
C SER A 498 6.71 -14.44 3.23
N ARG A 499 6.55 -13.76 4.37
CA ARG A 499 5.77 -14.25 5.51
C ARG A 499 4.55 -13.36 5.72
N LEU A 500 3.44 -13.98 6.12
CA LEU A 500 2.21 -13.30 6.51
C LEU A 500 2.35 -12.86 7.96
N VAL A 501 2.36 -11.55 8.19
CA VAL A 501 2.46 -10.94 9.51
C VAL A 501 1.15 -10.19 9.80
N LEU A 502 0.67 -10.29 11.04
CA LEU A 502 -0.43 -9.45 11.51
C LEU A 502 0.14 -8.09 11.96
N ASP A 503 -0.45 -7.00 11.47
CA ASP A 503 -0.08 -5.65 11.87
C ASP A 503 -0.50 -5.38 13.32
N ASN A 504 0.48 -4.97 14.13
CA ASN A 504 0.28 -4.74 15.55
C ASN A 504 -0.69 -3.57 15.82
N ILE A 505 -0.60 -2.49 15.04
CA ILE A 505 -1.37 -1.27 15.32
C ILE A 505 -2.84 -1.50 14.96
N SER A 506 -3.10 -1.91 13.72
CA SER A 506 -4.47 -2.17 13.25
C SER A 506 -5.12 -3.30 14.04
N GLY A 507 -4.36 -4.35 14.37
CA GLY A 507 -4.82 -5.49 15.14
C GLY A 507 -5.27 -5.10 16.56
N HIS A 508 -4.43 -4.39 17.31
CA HIS A 508 -4.77 -3.95 18.68
C HIS A 508 -5.92 -2.94 18.70
N ILE A 509 -5.97 -2.00 17.74
CA ILE A 509 -7.07 -1.03 17.66
C ILE A 509 -8.39 -1.76 17.39
N LEU A 510 -8.42 -2.72 16.45
CA LEU A 510 -9.63 -3.47 16.15
C LEU A 510 -10.06 -4.34 17.35
N ALA A 511 -9.13 -5.04 17.99
CA ALA A 511 -9.42 -5.84 19.18
C ALA A 511 -10.00 -4.99 20.32
N PHE A 512 -9.41 -3.83 20.57
CA PHE A 512 -9.90 -2.86 21.55
C PHE A 512 -11.32 -2.37 21.20
N LEU A 513 -11.58 -2.01 19.94
CA LEU A 513 -12.90 -1.55 19.52
C LEU A 513 -13.96 -2.65 19.65
N LEU A 514 -13.66 -3.90 19.25
CA LEU A 514 -14.55 -5.04 19.42
C LEU A 514 -14.90 -5.26 20.90
N PHE A 515 -13.89 -5.20 21.78
CA PHE A 515 -14.08 -5.34 23.23
C PHE A 515 -14.89 -4.18 23.82
N ALA A 516 -14.55 -2.94 23.47
CA ALA A 516 -15.24 -1.74 23.95
C ALA A 516 -16.71 -1.72 23.50
N ILE A 517 -17.00 -2.08 22.24
CA ILE A 517 -18.36 -2.16 21.68
C ILE A 517 -19.15 -3.30 22.33
N ALA A 518 -18.52 -4.44 22.61
CA ALA A 518 -19.18 -5.53 23.33
C ALA A 518 -19.65 -5.08 24.73
N ILE A 519 -18.81 -4.37 25.48
CA ILE A 519 -19.14 -3.85 26.82
C ILE A 519 -20.16 -2.72 26.74
N SER A 520 -19.93 -1.70 25.89
CA SER A 520 -20.82 -0.55 25.78
C SER A 520 -22.20 -0.98 25.29
N GLY A 521 -22.25 -1.84 24.27
CA GLY A 521 -23.47 -2.43 23.74
C GLY A 521 -24.20 -3.24 24.81
N LEU A 522 -23.52 -4.12 25.55
CA LEU A 522 -24.14 -4.88 26.65
C LEU A 522 -24.79 -3.95 27.68
N VAL A 523 -24.09 -2.90 28.12
CA VAL A 523 -24.61 -1.91 29.09
C VAL A 523 -25.82 -1.17 28.53
N VAL A 524 -25.74 -0.69 27.28
CA VAL A 524 -26.84 0.00 26.58
C VAL A 524 -28.05 -0.91 26.48
N HIS A 525 -27.88 -2.15 26.03
CA HIS A 525 -28.98 -3.10 25.87
C HIS A 525 -29.58 -3.54 27.21
N ILE A 526 -28.79 -3.68 28.28
CA ILE A 526 -29.32 -3.94 29.64
C ILE A 526 -30.15 -2.76 30.13
N LYS A 527 -29.65 -1.53 30.00
CA LYS A 527 -30.40 -0.32 30.39
C LYS A 527 -31.66 -0.15 29.55
N HIS A 528 -31.57 -0.33 28.24
CA HIS A 528 -32.70 -0.29 27.33
C HIS A 528 -33.71 -1.40 27.65
N ARG A 529 -33.25 -2.60 28.06
CA ARG A 529 -34.14 -3.69 28.54
C ARG A 529 -34.93 -3.30 29.77
N ARG A 530 -34.33 -2.57 30.71
CA ARG A 530 -35.05 -2.07 31.88
C ARG A 530 -36.10 -1.04 31.48
N LEU A 531 -35.78 -0.15 30.55
CA LEU A 531 -36.73 0.87 30.07
C LEU A 531 -37.89 0.30 29.27
N ARG A 532 -37.66 -0.72 28.42
CA ARG A 532 -38.73 -1.31 27.59
C ARG A 532 -39.66 -2.24 28.36
N ARG A 533 -39.35 -2.62 29.61
CA ARG A 533 -40.24 -3.46 30.43
C ARG A 533 -41.61 -2.83 30.66
N THR A 534 -41.69 -1.50 30.65
CA THR A 534 -42.95 -0.75 30.80
C THR A 534 -43.66 -0.49 29.47
N LEU A 535 -42.98 -0.73 28.33
CA LEU A 535 -43.52 -0.48 27.00
C LEU A 535 -44.20 -1.75 26.47
N TYR A 536 -45.52 -1.73 26.31
CA TYR A 536 -46.27 -2.82 25.70
C TYR A 536 -46.76 -2.41 24.31
N LEU A 537 -46.32 -3.15 23.28
CA LEU A 537 -46.75 -2.98 21.89
C LEU A 537 -47.25 -4.33 21.37
N ALA A 538 -48.41 -4.33 20.70
CA ALA A 538 -49.00 -5.54 20.14
C ALA A 538 -48.44 -5.91 18.74
N SER A 539 -47.90 -4.93 18.02
CA SER A 539 -47.37 -5.08 16.66
C SER A 539 -46.24 -4.07 16.41
N PRO A 540 -45.37 -4.29 15.39
CA PRO A 540 -44.27 -3.38 15.07
C PRO A 540 -44.76 -1.94 14.78
N PRO A 541 -44.21 -0.92 15.44
CA PRO A 541 -44.61 0.47 15.25
C PRO A 541 -44.09 1.06 13.93
N GLY A 542 -44.95 1.45 12.99
CA GLY A 542 -44.50 2.08 11.74
C GLY A 542 -45.32 1.72 10.52
N SER A 543 -46.15 0.67 10.58
CA SER A 543 -47.22 0.51 9.59
C SER A 543 -48.29 1.58 9.82
N MET A 544 -48.84 2.12 8.72
CA MET A 544 -49.91 3.12 8.80
C MET A 544 -51.09 2.60 9.63
N ALA A 545 -51.45 1.33 9.45
CA ALA A 545 -52.52 0.69 10.22
C ALA A 545 -52.25 0.67 11.73
N ASN A 546 -51.02 0.37 12.17
CA ASN A 546 -50.68 0.36 13.59
C ASN A 546 -50.71 1.77 14.19
N VAL A 547 -50.12 2.76 13.49
CA VAL A 547 -50.12 4.16 13.94
C VAL A 547 -51.56 4.70 14.06
N ILE A 548 -52.41 4.45 13.06
CA ILE A 548 -53.83 4.84 13.10
C ILE A 548 -54.54 4.13 14.26
N SER A 549 -54.27 2.84 14.49
CA SER A 549 -54.90 2.10 15.59
C SER A 549 -54.50 2.65 16.96
N MET A 550 -53.24 3.05 17.14
CA MET A 550 -52.72 3.61 18.39
C MET A 550 -53.24 5.03 18.64
N ALA A 551 -53.47 5.83 17.60
CA ALA A 551 -54.04 7.17 17.72
C ALA A 551 -55.59 7.16 17.70
N SER A 552 -56.22 6.02 17.43
CA SER A 552 -57.67 5.94 17.29
C SER A 552 -58.35 6.30 18.62
N ARG A 553 -59.42 7.10 18.52
CA ARG A 553 -60.25 7.57 19.65
C ARG A 553 -59.56 8.47 20.68
N ALA A 554 -58.32 8.89 20.42
CA ALA A 554 -57.53 9.74 21.32
C ALA A 554 -57.91 11.24 21.29
N GLY A 555 -58.82 11.65 20.41
CA GLY A 555 -59.29 13.03 20.29
C GLY A 555 -58.31 14.02 19.63
N PHE A 556 -57.00 13.93 19.92
CA PHE A 556 -56.00 14.88 19.41
C PHE A 556 -55.80 14.82 17.88
N GLY A 557 -56.24 13.74 17.22
CA GLY A 557 -56.16 13.61 15.76
C GLY A 557 -57.03 14.64 15.02
N GLU A 558 -58.07 15.17 15.66
CA GLU A 558 -58.95 16.21 15.07
C GLU A 558 -58.20 17.55 14.85
N LEU A 559 -57.07 17.76 15.52
CA LEU A 559 -56.20 18.94 15.34
C LEU A 559 -55.37 18.87 14.06
N LEU A 560 -55.12 17.66 13.56
CA LEU A 560 -54.11 17.38 12.54
C LEU A 560 -54.75 17.29 11.17
N LEU A 561 -54.18 18.01 10.20
CA LEU A 561 -54.63 18.00 8.81
C LEU A 561 -53.58 17.30 7.93
N PRO A 562 -53.98 16.56 6.89
CA PRO A 562 -53.04 15.83 6.03
C PRO A 562 -51.96 16.68 5.34
N TYR A 563 -52.20 17.99 5.20
CA TYR A 563 -51.29 18.95 4.56
C TYR A 563 -50.51 19.82 5.57
N ASP A 564 -50.58 19.52 6.87
CA ASP A 564 -49.79 20.24 7.88
C ASP A 564 -48.29 19.93 7.71
N THR A 565 -47.46 20.97 7.70
CA THR A 565 -45.99 20.82 7.72
C THR A 565 -45.49 20.48 9.13
N GLU A 566 -44.25 19.97 9.26
CA GLU A 566 -43.67 19.62 10.57
C GLU A 566 -43.68 20.79 11.56
N GLU A 567 -43.48 22.02 11.10
CA GLU A 567 -43.55 23.24 11.92
C GLU A 567 -44.98 23.54 12.40
N VAL A 568 -45.97 23.36 11.53
CA VAL A 568 -47.39 23.56 11.88
C VAL A 568 -47.85 22.46 12.85
N LEU A 569 -47.47 21.20 12.60
CA LEU A 569 -47.70 20.09 13.52
C LEU A 569 -47.07 20.35 14.90
N ARG A 570 -45.84 20.86 14.92
CA ARG A 570 -45.15 21.25 16.16
C ARG A 570 -45.89 22.32 16.93
N LYS A 571 -46.41 23.34 16.24
CA LYS A 571 -47.18 24.43 16.86
C LYS A 571 -48.54 23.96 17.38
N LYS A 572 -49.25 23.13 16.60
CA LYS A 572 -50.57 22.59 16.98
C LYS A 572 -50.52 21.62 18.15
N LEU A 573 -49.43 20.85 18.26
CA LEU A 573 -49.21 19.89 19.34
C LEU A 573 -48.41 20.49 20.51
N ASP A 574 -48.07 21.77 20.46
CA ASP A 574 -47.32 22.43 21.53
C ASP A 574 -48.17 22.55 22.80
N GLY A 575 -47.53 22.40 23.97
CA GLY A 575 -48.22 22.37 25.26
C GLY A 575 -48.94 21.05 25.61
N LEU A 576 -49.25 20.20 24.62
CA LEU A 576 -49.84 18.87 24.88
C LEU A 576 -48.80 17.88 25.40
N ARG A 577 -49.24 17.01 26.32
CA ARG A 577 -48.45 15.92 26.89
C ARG A 577 -49.07 14.59 26.54
N PHE A 578 -48.26 13.63 26.14
CA PHE A 578 -48.72 12.34 25.64
C PHE A 578 -48.24 11.20 26.56
N ARG A 579 -49.06 10.15 26.65
CA ARG A 579 -48.70 8.89 27.30
C ARG A 579 -49.31 7.71 26.54
N LEU A 580 -48.75 6.52 26.72
CA LEU A 580 -49.41 5.28 26.30
C LEU A 580 -50.34 4.79 27.41
N ASP A 581 -51.58 4.46 27.05
CA ASP A 581 -52.51 3.80 27.96
C ASP A 581 -52.07 2.36 28.21
N GLY A 582 -51.77 2.02 29.48
CA GLY A 582 -51.33 0.67 29.88
C GLY A 582 -52.41 -0.41 29.73
N ARG A 583 -53.68 -0.02 29.47
CA ARG A 583 -54.79 -0.96 29.23
C ARG A 583 -54.91 -1.34 27.76
N THR A 584 -54.85 -0.36 26.86
CA THR A 584 -55.18 -0.53 25.43
C THR A 584 -53.99 -0.35 24.48
N GLY A 585 -52.91 0.29 24.94
CA GLY A 585 -51.78 0.68 24.08
C GLY A 585 -52.07 1.90 23.21
N ALA A 586 -53.23 2.55 23.37
CA ALA A 586 -53.56 3.79 22.68
C ALA A 586 -52.71 4.96 23.20
N ILE A 587 -52.37 5.90 22.33
CA ILE A 587 -51.71 7.15 22.68
C ILE A 587 -52.80 8.10 23.17
N VAL A 588 -52.69 8.58 24.41
CA VAL A 588 -53.66 9.50 25.02
C VAL A 588 -52.98 10.78 25.47
N VAL A 589 -53.75 11.86 25.53
CA VAL A 589 -53.29 13.13 26.08
C VAL A 589 -53.36 13.04 27.61
N ASP A 590 -52.27 13.41 28.27
CA ASP A 590 -52.13 13.34 29.73
C ASP A 590 -52.70 14.60 30.38
N GLU A 591 -53.96 14.54 30.81
CA GLU A 591 -54.71 15.67 31.42
C GLU A 591 -54.04 16.23 32.68
N ALA A 592 -53.43 15.38 33.51
CA ALA A 592 -52.68 15.79 34.70
C ALA A 592 -51.42 16.62 34.35
N GLY A 593 -50.91 16.46 33.13
CA GLY A 593 -49.84 17.31 32.58
C GLY A 593 -50.36 18.68 32.13
N MET A 594 -51.59 18.74 31.61
CA MET A 594 -52.23 20.00 31.20
C MET A 594 -52.56 20.89 32.40
N GLU A 595 -53.04 20.34 33.52
CA GLU A 595 -53.34 21.13 34.75
C GLU A 595 -52.09 21.80 35.34
N ARG A 596 -50.93 21.15 35.32
CA ARG A 596 -49.67 21.75 35.82
C ARG A 596 -49.13 22.87 34.92
N VAL A 597 -49.29 22.74 33.59
CA VAL A 597 -48.93 23.82 32.65
C VAL A 597 -49.88 25.01 32.84
N ARG A 598 -51.17 24.75 33.03
CA ARG A 598 -52.20 25.77 33.34
C ARG A 598 -51.87 26.52 34.64
N SER A 599 -51.45 25.81 35.68
CA SER A 599 -51.03 26.39 36.96
C SER A 599 -49.71 27.16 36.87
N GLY A 600 -48.77 26.75 36.00
CA GLY A 600 -47.52 27.47 35.75
C GLY A 600 -47.65 28.74 34.87
N MET A 601 -48.65 28.80 33.98
CA MET A 601 -48.98 29.99 33.18
C MET A 601 -49.87 30.99 33.94
N GLY A 602 -50.65 30.55 34.94
CA GLY A 602 -51.47 31.41 35.79
C GLY A 602 -50.71 32.20 36.87
N GLY A 603 -49.38 32.04 36.98
CA GLY A 603 -48.56 32.64 38.04
C GLY A 603 -47.63 33.77 37.61
N ARG A 604 -47.83 34.37 36.42
CA ARG A 604 -46.91 35.38 35.88
C ARG A 604 -47.63 36.62 35.34
N SER A 605 -48.46 37.22 36.17
CA SER A 605 -48.85 38.62 36.01
C SER A 605 -48.91 39.30 37.38
N GLU A 606 -47.76 39.69 37.91
CA GLU A 606 -47.62 40.87 38.78
C GLU A 606 -46.14 41.15 39.05
N GLY A 607 -45.72 42.38 38.75
CA GLY A 607 -44.52 43.01 39.34
C GLY A 607 -43.17 42.76 38.67
N ALA A 608 -42.86 43.51 37.61
CA ALA A 608 -41.50 44.03 37.39
C ALA A 608 -41.52 45.20 36.39
N SER A 609 -41.85 46.38 36.90
CA SER A 609 -41.31 47.64 36.35
C SER A 609 -39.81 47.65 36.62
N LEU A 610 -39.00 47.87 35.58
CA LEU A 610 -37.70 48.53 35.72
C LEU A 610 -37.25 49.11 34.38
N LEU A 611 -37.17 50.44 34.39
CA LEU A 611 -36.61 51.32 33.40
C LEU A 611 -35.19 50.94 32.94
N GLY A 612 -34.91 51.27 31.68
CA GLY A 612 -33.63 51.83 31.27
C GLY A 612 -32.86 51.00 30.25
N ARG A 613 -32.86 51.45 28.99
CA ARG A 613 -31.79 52.31 28.45
C ARG A 613 -31.77 52.25 26.91
N ASP A 614 -31.80 53.44 26.33
CA ASP A 614 -31.75 53.76 24.90
C ASP A 614 -30.52 53.22 24.18
N GLY A 615 -30.71 53.04 22.86
CA GLY A 615 -29.67 52.78 21.87
C GLY A 615 -30.31 52.60 20.49
N ASP A 616 -30.52 53.73 19.81
CA ASP A 616 -30.99 53.85 18.43
C ASP A 616 -30.19 53.00 17.42
N LEU A 617 -30.87 52.54 16.35
CA LEU A 617 -30.50 52.79 14.94
C LEU A 617 -31.50 52.11 13.97
N GLU A 618 -32.33 52.96 13.36
CA GLU A 618 -32.87 52.98 11.98
C GLU A 618 -33.34 51.69 11.27
N ASP A 619 -34.67 51.58 11.18
CA ASP A 619 -35.50 51.67 9.97
C ASP A 619 -35.06 50.98 8.66
N LYS A 620 -35.86 50.02 8.23
CA LYS A 620 -36.48 49.98 6.90
C LYS A 620 -37.75 49.12 6.91
N GLY A 621 -38.89 49.78 6.70
CA GLY A 621 -40.14 49.17 6.24
C GLY A 621 -39.96 48.37 4.94
N GLU A 622 -40.89 47.52 4.50
CA GLU A 622 -42.27 47.88 4.22
C GLU A 622 -43.24 46.70 4.41
N MET A 623 -44.44 47.09 4.85
CA MET A 623 -45.65 46.30 4.99
C MET A 623 -46.48 46.46 3.70
N TYR A 624 -46.90 45.37 3.05
CA TYR A 624 -48.09 45.39 2.20
C TYR A 624 -48.93 44.12 2.34
N SER A 625 -50.10 44.34 2.95
CA SER A 625 -51.32 43.56 2.79
C SER A 625 -51.78 43.62 1.33
N SER A 626 -52.19 42.50 0.75
CA SER A 626 -53.43 42.48 -0.04
C SER A 626 -53.91 41.05 -0.31
N SER A 627 -55.14 40.81 0.14
CA SER A 627 -56.05 39.79 -0.36
C SER A 627 -56.49 40.10 -1.79
N ARG A 628 -56.75 39.04 -2.58
CA ARG A 628 -57.43 38.99 -3.90
C ARG A 628 -56.54 38.99 -5.15
N GLN A 629 -55.98 37.81 -5.45
CA GLN A 629 -55.68 37.22 -6.77
C GLN A 629 -54.96 35.90 -6.40
N ALA A 630 -55.53 34.70 -6.52
CA ALA A 630 -56.06 34.11 -7.73
C ALA A 630 -57.22 33.17 -7.37
N ARG A 631 -58.40 33.54 -7.87
CA ARG A 631 -59.58 32.69 -7.94
C ARG A 631 -59.83 32.52 -9.43
N GLU A 632 -59.13 31.60 -10.07
CA GLU A 632 -59.41 31.07 -11.41
C GLU A 632 -58.43 29.93 -11.71
N SER A 633 -58.92 28.85 -12.32
CA SER A 633 -58.25 27.57 -12.67
C SER A 633 -58.25 26.43 -11.65
N ALA A 634 -59.44 26.11 -11.12
CA ALA A 634 -59.89 24.72 -11.05
C ALA A 634 -61.36 24.77 -11.48
N THR A 635 -61.80 24.11 -12.55
CA THR A 635 -62.17 22.69 -12.59
C THR A 635 -62.83 22.44 -13.97
N VAL A 636 -62.74 21.22 -14.51
CA VAL A 636 -63.78 20.45 -15.27
C VAL A 636 -63.05 19.35 -16.07
N LEU A 637 -63.35 18.06 -16.06
CA LEU A 637 -64.14 17.11 -15.24
C LEU A 637 -63.90 15.72 -15.90
N GLY A 638 -63.75 14.65 -15.10
CA GLY A 638 -64.08 13.25 -15.41
C GLY A 638 -63.39 12.56 -16.61
N GLU A 639 -63.35 11.25 -16.78
CA GLU A 639 -63.66 10.05 -16.01
C GLU A 639 -63.19 8.87 -16.94
N VAL A 640 -62.91 7.69 -16.39
CA VAL A 640 -62.77 6.37 -17.08
C VAL A 640 -61.46 6.07 -17.85
N TYR A 641 -60.69 5.07 -17.38
CA TYR A 641 -59.92 4.13 -18.24
C TYR A 641 -59.85 2.71 -17.61
N PRO A 642 -59.82 1.62 -18.42
CA PRO A 642 -59.88 0.21 -18.02
C PRO A 642 -58.46 -0.44 -17.92
N PRO A 643 -58.29 -1.75 -17.68
CA PRO A 643 -57.12 -2.32 -16.99
C PRO A 643 -55.93 -2.66 -17.90
N SER A 644 -54.69 -2.57 -17.39
CA SER A 644 -53.50 -3.09 -18.08
C SER A 644 -52.41 -3.61 -17.11
N VAL A 645 -52.24 -4.94 -17.13
CA VAL A 645 -51.02 -5.77 -17.31
C VAL A 645 -49.66 -5.26 -16.74
N PRO A 646 -48.87 -6.13 -16.07
CA PRO A 646 -47.68 -5.76 -15.29
C PRO A 646 -46.46 -5.33 -16.13
N TYR A 647 -45.70 -4.35 -15.62
CA TYR A 647 -44.43 -3.91 -16.21
C TYR A 647 -43.26 -4.80 -15.79
N ARG A 648 -42.60 -5.42 -16.77
CA ARG A 648 -41.28 -6.06 -16.68
C ARG A 648 -40.17 -5.00 -16.60
N THR A 649 -39.11 -5.31 -15.86
CA THR A 649 -37.88 -4.50 -15.76
C THR A 649 -36.91 -4.79 -16.91
N PRO A 650 -36.03 -3.84 -17.27
CA PRO A 650 -35.24 -3.90 -18.49
C PRO A 650 -33.94 -4.71 -18.30
N TYR A 651 -34.05 -6.04 -18.33
CA TYR A 651 -32.95 -6.97 -18.65
C TYR A 651 -33.52 -8.28 -19.20
N ASP A 652 -34.28 -8.20 -20.30
CA ASP A 652 -34.64 -9.36 -21.13
C ASP A 652 -34.31 -8.99 -22.58
N VAL A 653 -33.04 -9.14 -22.97
CA VAL A 653 -32.59 -9.20 -24.36
C VAL A 653 -31.61 -10.38 -24.45
N GLU A 654 -31.81 -11.23 -25.47
CA GLU A 654 -31.06 -12.46 -25.84
C GLU A 654 -31.46 -13.69 -24.99
N ARG A 655 -32.39 -14.57 -25.41
CA ARG A 655 -32.48 -15.36 -26.64
C ARG A 655 -33.86 -16.02 -26.77
#